data_AF-A0A9D2KK02-F1
#
_entry.id   AF-A0A9D2KK02-F1
#
_cell.length_a   1.000
_cell.length_b   1.000
_cell.length_c   1.000
_cell.angle_alpha   90.00
_cell.angle_beta   90.00
_cell.angle_gamma   90.00
#
_symmetry.space_group_name_H-M   'P 1'
#
loop_
_entity.id
_entity.type
_entity.pdbx_description
1 polymer ?
#
loop_
_entity_poly.entity_id
_entity_poly.type
_entity_poly.pdbx_seq_one_letter_code
_entity_poly.pdbx_strand_id
1 'polypeptide(L)'
;MDEKNRDEIEMQQIENELRDLTDDIQVPPSLEPGAVEEMLYERARKKKKTYRWKYAGIAAAACLCVIVGAAALLNLDGLKGGADRDAGTSRESAGKSSSVASDWDAEVSELVTAADYDEIYEYIQADQEQAKVQARIGEETSFDTGTRDASAYSGASGAAQSAVNSGASAGSTGYSDTNVREEGIGEADTVKTDGENLYILNGQTVSIVGVASEEMQPLSEVSFDGECYIREIYVEAEKLVILYTKTEFTGQEETGDGYYKEYTCADVYDVSDPSSPEKVDTVTQSGNYKTMRVSGGYVYLLSEFYALGPVARTDTGVYIPEVQGKLLEASAIYMPQTKLGSQYTVISAFALDDPSGKTDSKAVFGIGGICYVSGNNIYITESYYGTADVTQTSIRRITYADGKLTGAAQTKVDGTLNDSFSIDEYNGYLRMVVTIEPCESDEDIMPLTGISSAQTRNGAGDDGVDTGESSSDSSSEAVISNALYVLNEDLEMVGSINGLAEEEHVYSARFMGDIGYFVTFKQVDPLFSVDLTDPEKPKVIGELKIPGFSEYLHPYGDGKLLGIGMAVDEEGVTTEGIKISMFDVSDPANVEETSVLVLEDLYGADALYNYKAVFVDTEKNLFGFSVYGDETEYDIFSYDDGAGFRQVFSRRLPGYGDARGLYAGERFYLIAGNTVESYTLSDFQKVDDIVL
;
A
#
# COMPACT_ATOMS: atom_id res chain seq x y z
N MET A 1 -35.36 -43.97 31.49
CA MET A 1 -35.69 -43.26 32.74
C MET A 1 -34.77 -42.07 32.67
N ASP A 2 -35.32 -41.00 32.09
CA ASP A 2 -34.61 -40.18 31.10
C ASP A 2 -33.86 -39.00 31.72
N GLU A 3 -32.67 -38.71 31.18
CA GLU A 3 -31.78 -37.60 31.54
C GLU A 3 -32.48 -36.24 31.55
N LYS A 4 -33.54 -36.06 30.75
CA LYS A 4 -34.32 -34.82 30.66
C LYS A 4 -34.99 -34.38 31.96
N ASN A 5 -35.26 -35.30 32.89
CA ASN A 5 -35.87 -34.98 34.19
C ASN A 5 -34.84 -34.53 35.26
N ARG A 6 -33.55 -34.67 34.99
CA ARG A 6 -32.47 -34.28 35.92
C ARG A 6 -32.11 -32.81 35.75
N ASP A 7 -32.04 -32.35 34.49
CA ASP A 7 -31.67 -30.97 34.14
C ASP A 7 -32.74 -29.94 34.58
N GLU A 8 -34.03 -30.29 34.52
CA GLU A 8 -35.12 -29.40 34.97
C GLU A 8 -35.11 -29.18 36.50
N ILE A 9 -34.61 -30.15 37.27
CA ILE A 9 -34.52 -30.05 38.74
C ILE A 9 -33.31 -29.20 39.14
N GLU A 10 -32.18 -29.34 38.45
CA GLU A 10 -30.97 -28.52 38.69
C GLU A 10 -31.21 -27.05 38.31
N MET A 11 -31.93 -26.79 37.22
CA MET A 11 -32.24 -25.42 36.77
C MET A 11 -33.19 -24.68 37.74
N GLN A 12 -34.15 -25.40 38.36
CA GLN A 12 -35.01 -24.83 39.41
C GLN A 12 -34.26 -24.57 40.73
N GLN A 13 -33.19 -25.31 41.03
CA GLN A 13 -32.35 -25.03 42.19
C GLN A 13 -31.50 -23.77 41.99
N ILE A 14 -30.92 -23.60 40.81
CA ILE A 14 -30.12 -22.43 40.44
C ILE A 14 -30.97 -21.14 40.44
N GLU A 15 -32.20 -21.20 39.93
CA GLU A 15 -33.10 -20.03 39.89
C GLU A 15 -33.53 -19.58 41.30
N ASN A 16 -33.70 -20.50 42.24
CA ASN A 16 -34.01 -20.17 43.63
C ASN A 16 -32.78 -19.59 44.37
N GLU A 17 -31.58 -20.10 44.11
CA GLU A 17 -30.33 -19.55 44.68
C GLU A 17 -30.02 -18.14 44.16
N LEU A 18 -30.28 -17.85 42.88
CA LEU A 18 -30.13 -16.51 42.30
C LEU A 18 -31.13 -15.49 42.89
N ARG A 19 -32.32 -15.95 43.27
CA ARG A 19 -33.36 -15.10 43.88
C ARG A 19 -33.03 -14.73 45.32
N ASP A 20 -32.49 -15.67 46.10
CA ASP A 20 -32.01 -15.40 47.46
C ASP A 20 -30.75 -14.51 47.47
N LEU A 21 -29.93 -14.55 46.42
CA LEU A 21 -28.72 -13.71 46.28
C LEU A 21 -28.98 -12.25 45.86
N THR A 22 -30.20 -11.92 45.41
CA THR A 22 -30.52 -10.60 44.83
C THR A 22 -31.45 -9.74 45.69
N ASP A 23 -32.03 -10.28 46.76
CA ASP A 23 -32.99 -9.59 47.63
C ASP A 23 -32.38 -8.44 48.48
N ASP A 24 -31.05 -8.40 48.66
CA ASP A 24 -30.35 -7.40 49.48
C ASP A 24 -29.60 -6.30 48.67
N ILE A 25 -29.75 -6.26 47.34
CA ILE A 25 -29.06 -5.26 46.49
C ILE A 25 -29.90 -3.98 46.40
N GLN A 26 -29.50 -2.93 47.12
CA GLN A 26 -30.12 -1.61 46.99
C GLN A 26 -29.69 -0.90 45.71
N VAL A 27 -30.66 -0.58 44.86
CA VAL A 27 -30.45 0.20 43.63
C VAL A 27 -30.04 1.64 44.00
N PRO A 28 -28.95 2.17 43.43
CA PRO A 28 -28.53 3.56 43.68
C PRO A 28 -29.63 4.57 43.32
N PRO A 29 -29.84 5.65 44.11
CA PRO A 29 -30.86 6.66 43.83
C PRO A 29 -30.76 7.33 42.44
N SER A 30 -29.55 7.37 41.86
CA SER A 30 -29.30 7.89 40.51
C SER A 30 -29.85 7.00 39.38
N LEU A 31 -30.18 5.75 39.69
CA LEU A 31 -30.75 4.76 38.78
C LEU A 31 -32.22 4.46 39.12
N GLU A 32 -32.80 5.19 40.08
CA GLU A 32 -34.23 5.11 40.33
C GLU A 32 -35.01 5.66 39.12
N PRO A 33 -36.16 5.06 38.77
CA PRO A 33 -36.92 5.40 37.57
C PRO A 33 -37.20 6.90 37.42
N GLY A 34 -37.45 7.62 38.53
CA GLY A 34 -37.70 9.07 38.51
C GLY A 34 -36.47 9.91 38.17
N ALA A 35 -35.28 9.52 38.64
CA ALA A 35 -34.02 10.21 38.34
C ALA A 35 -33.58 9.97 36.89
N VAL A 36 -33.84 8.76 36.37
CA VAL A 36 -33.61 8.42 34.96
C VAL A 36 -34.58 9.18 34.04
N GLU A 37 -35.84 9.32 34.44
CA GLU A 37 -36.85 10.06 33.67
C GLU A 37 -36.54 11.57 33.58
N GLU A 38 -36.07 12.18 34.68
CA GLU A 38 -35.63 13.58 34.71
C GLU A 38 -34.38 13.82 33.85
N MET A 39 -33.41 12.90 33.90
CA MET A 39 -32.20 12.92 33.08
C MET A 39 -32.50 12.78 31.57
N LEU A 40 -33.50 11.96 31.22
CA LEU A 40 -34.00 11.81 29.85
C LEU A 40 -34.76 13.07 29.39
N TYR A 41 -35.51 13.72 30.28
CA TYR A 41 -36.22 14.96 29.99
C TYR A 41 -35.26 16.13 29.71
N GLU A 42 -34.16 16.23 30.47
CA GLU A 42 -33.11 17.23 30.23
C GLU A 42 -32.31 16.97 28.94
N ARG A 43 -31.97 15.70 28.64
CA ARG A 43 -31.32 15.31 27.37
C ARG A 43 -32.23 15.56 26.16
N ALA A 44 -33.54 15.35 26.29
CA ALA A 44 -34.51 15.62 25.22
C ALA A 44 -34.65 17.12 24.90
N ARG A 45 -34.40 18.01 25.87
CA ARG A 45 -34.50 19.47 25.68
C ARG A 45 -33.29 20.04 24.94
N LYS A 46 -32.10 19.47 25.12
CA LYS A 46 -30.88 19.83 24.37
C LYS A 46 -30.87 19.34 22.92
N LYS A 47 -31.59 18.25 22.60
CA LYS A 47 -31.64 17.64 21.25
C LYS A 47 -32.63 18.28 20.26
N LYS A 48 -33.40 19.31 20.64
CA LYS A 48 -34.53 19.84 19.84
C LYS A 48 -34.17 20.79 18.68
N LYS A 49 -32.89 20.99 18.32
CA LYS A 49 -32.53 21.94 17.24
C LYS A 49 -32.00 21.34 15.93
N THR A 50 -31.71 20.05 15.83
CA THR A 50 -31.14 19.53 14.58
C THR A 50 -31.37 18.03 14.46
N TYR A 51 -32.45 17.63 13.78
CA TYR A 51 -32.60 16.27 13.27
C TYR A 51 -33.61 16.20 12.10
N ARG A 52 -33.15 15.76 10.93
CA ARG A 52 -33.88 14.90 9.96
C ARG A 52 -32.83 14.04 9.22
N TRP A 53 -32.56 12.82 9.71
CA TRP A 53 -32.82 11.48 9.09
C TRP A 53 -31.92 11.14 7.89
N LYS A 54 -31.06 10.10 7.90
CA LYS A 54 -31.21 8.69 8.34
C LYS A 54 -29.85 8.12 8.85
N TYR A 55 -29.83 6.87 9.37
CA TYR A 55 -28.71 6.12 9.97
C TYR A 55 -28.53 6.27 11.49
N ALA A 56 -29.42 5.67 12.26
CA ALA A 56 -29.22 5.42 13.69
C ALA A 56 -29.66 3.99 14.02
N GLY A 57 -28.92 3.03 13.49
CA GLY A 57 -29.25 1.62 13.63
C GLY A 57 -28.06 0.69 13.49
N ILE A 58 -26.88 1.03 14.05
CA ILE A 58 -25.77 0.07 14.23
C ILE A 58 -25.06 0.22 15.60
N ALA A 59 -25.09 1.38 16.28
CA ALA A 59 -24.26 1.61 17.48
C ALA A 59 -24.88 1.21 18.85
N ALA A 60 -25.67 0.13 18.95
CA ALA A 60 -26.31 -0.25 20.23
C ALA A 60 -26.23 -1.75 20.60
N ALA A 61 -25.27 -2.50 20.04
CA ALA A 61 -25.07 -3.91 20.39
C ALA A 61 -23.70 -4.26 21.00
N ALA A 62 -22.79 -3.30 21.19
CA ALA A 62 -21.42 -3.57 21.67
C ALA A 62 -21.13 -3.12 23.13
N CYS A 63 -22.11 -2.57 23.87
CA CYS A 63 -21.86 -1.99 25.20
C CYS A 63 -22.45 -2.77 26.39
N LEU A 64 -22.61 -4.10 26.29
CA LEU A 64 -23.11 -4.91 27.41
C LEU A 64 -22.19 -6.06 27.87
N CYS A 65 -20.94 -6.15 27.38
CA CYS A 65 -20.02 -7.24 27.75
C CYS A 65 -18.80 -6.88 28.62
N VAL A 66 -18.67 -5.67 29.18
CA VAL A 66 -17.46 -5.31 29.97
C VAL A 66 -17.69 -5.15 31.49
N ILE A 67 -18.91 -5.28 32.01
CA ILE A 67 -19.15 -5.03 33.45
C ILE A 67 -18.87 -6.23 34.38
N VAL A 68 -18.45 -7.40 33.89
CA VAL A 68 -18.17 -8.57 34.78
C VAL A 68 -16.68 -8.95 34.89
N GLY A 69 -15.78 -8.36 34.10
CA GLY A 69 -14.34 -8.67 34.16
C GLY A 69 -13.53 -7.96 35.26
N ALA A 70 -14.05 -6.88 35.83
CA ALA A 70 -13.28 -5.99 36.72
C ALA A 70 -13.37 -6.32 38.23
N ALA A 71 -14.07 -7.39 38.63
CA ALA A 71 -14.25 -7.75 40.04
C ALA A 71 -13.37 -8.92 40.54
N ALA A 72 -12.62 -9.59 39.65
CA ALA A 72 -11.82 -10.78 40.02
C ALA A 72 -10.32 -10.50 40.28
N LEU A 73 -9.85 -9.26 40.12
CA LEU A 73 -8.43 -8.87 40.30
C LEU A 73 -8.15 -8.10 41.61
N LEU A 74 -9.13 -7.96 42.50
CA LEU A 74 -8.99 -7.26 43.78
C LEU A 74 -9.10 -8.18 45.02
N ASN A 75 -8.53 -9.38 44.96
CA ASN A 75 -8.28 -10.18 46.16
C ASN A 75 -7.07 -11.11 46.00
N LEU A 76 -5.87 -10.58 46.23
CA LEU A 76 -4.73 -11.34 46.74
C LEU A 76 -3.70 -10.38 47.34
N ASP A 77 -4.00 -9.96 48.56
CA ASP A 77 -3.08 -9.25 49.44
C ASP A 77 -2.51 -10.29 50.43
N GLY A 78 -1.20 -10.55 50.40
CA GLY A 78 -0.57 -11.42 51.39
C GLY A 78 0.79 -12.01 51.04
N LEU A 79 1.85 -11.20 51.14
CA LEU A 79 3.08 -11.55 51.89
C LEU A 79 4.03 -10.34 52.02
N LYS A 80 4.22 -9.90 53.27
CA LYS A 80 5.12 -8.83 53.69
C LYS A 80 6.59 -9.27 53.69
N GLY A 81 7.51 -8.34 53.42
CA GLY A 81 8.92 -8.50 53.81
C GLY A 81 9.90 -7.40 53.38
N GLY A 82 9.83 -6.21 54.01
CA GLY A 82 10.95 -5.39 54.53
C GLY A 82 12.14 -4.90 53.66
N ALA A 83 12.28 -3.55 53.61
CA ALA A 83 13.46 -2.65 53.66
C ALA A 83 14.79 -3.08 52.97
N ASP A 84 15.51 -2.25 52.21
CA ASP A 84 16.04 -0.92 52.59
C ASP A 84 16.67 -0.21 51.36
N ARG A 85 17.01 1.07 51.56
CA ARG A 85 17.62 2.10 50.68
C ARG A 85 18.79 1.65 49.77
N ASP A 86 18.93 2.26 48.58
CA ASP A 86 19.96 3.29 48.32
C ASP A 86 19.80 4.02 46.98
N ALA A 87 20.33 5.24 46.93
CA ALA A 87 20.42 6.12 45.76
C ALA A 87 21.65 5.79 44.90
N GLY A 88 21.58 5.97 43.58
CA GLY A 88 22.79 6.02 42.75
C GLY A 88 22.62 5.79 41.24
N THR A 89 22.66 6.91 40.50
CA THR A 89 23.50 7.11 39.31
C THR A 89 23.13 6.40 37.98
N SER A 90 22.79 7.24 37.01
CA SER A 90 22.85 7.10 35.54
C SER A 90 23.72 5.98 34.98
N ARG A 91 23.17 5.23 34.02
CA ARG A 91 23.91 4.55 32.97
C ARG A 91 23.09 4.50 31.68
N GLU A 92 23.61 5.19 30.66
CA GLU A 92 23.27 5.00 29.25
C GLU A 92 23.39 3.51 28.89
N SER A 93 22.34 2.96 28.29
CA SER A 93 22.37 1.67 27.63
C SER A 93 22.59 1.90 26.14
N ALA A 94 23.86 2.00 25.74
CA ALA A 94 24.25 1.80 24.35
C ALA A 94 24.07 0.31 24.03
N GLY A 95 22.95 -0.04 23.39
CA GLY A 95 22.73 -1.35 22.80
C GLY A 95 23.74 -1.58 21.68
N LYS A 96 24.62 -2.58 21.87
CA LYS A 96 25.50 -3.05 20.81
C LYS A 96 24.65 -3.84 19.81
N SER A 97 24.33 -3.23 18.67
CA SER A 97 24.03 -3.95 17.45
C SER A 97 25.26 -4.83 17.11
N SER A 98 25.07 -6.15 17.11
CA SER A 98 26.08 -7.07 16.63
C SER A 98 25.92 -7.23 15.12
N SER A 99 26.87 -6.71 14.36
CA SER A 99 27.10 -7.07 12.97
C SER A 99 27.58 -8.53 12.93
N VAL A 100 26.65 -9.47 12.91
CA VAL A 100 26.92 -10.84 12.48
C VAL A 100 26.27 -10.94 11.12
N ALA A 101 27.09 -10.87 10.06
CA ALA A 101 26.67 -11.32 8.75
C ALA A 101 26.29 -12.80 8.90
N SER A 102 25.00 -13.08 8.94
CA SER A 102 24.48 -14.42 8.73
C SER A 102 24.88 -14.83 7.31
N ASP A 103 25.52 -15.98 7.15
CA ASP A 103 25.81 -16.59 5.84
C ASP A 103 24.48 -16.75 5.09
N TRP A 104 24.17 -15.76 4.24
CA TRP A 104 23.01 -15.72 3.38
C TRP A 104 23.35 -16.48 2.09
N ASP A 105 23.00 -17.76 2.03
CA ASP A 105 23.24 -18.65 0.88
C ASP A 105 22.11 -18.57 -0.18
N ALA A 106 21.64 -17.37 -0.56
CA ALA A 106 20.77 -17.29 -1.74
C ALA A 106 21.60 -17.47 -3.02
N GLU A 107 21.18 -18.40 -3.87
CA GLU A 107 21.75 -18.56 -5.21
C GLU A 107 21.36 -17.37 -6.09
N VAL A 108 22.29 -16.43 -6.23
CA VAL A 108 22.27 -15.43 -7.30
C VAL A 108 22.46 -16.16 -8.63
N SER A 109 21.59 -15.89 -9.58
CA SER A 109 21.69 -16.49 -10.91
C SER A 109 21.36 -15.48 -12.01
N GLU A 110 21.79 -15.78 -13.24
CA GLU A 110 21.27 -15.12 -14.42
C GLU A 110 19.76 -15.43 -14.59
N LEU A 111 19.05 -14.54 -15.27
CA LEU A 111 17.66 -14.75 -15.67
C LEU A 111 17.60 -15.75 -16.82
N VAL A 112 17.00 -16.92 -16.57
CA VAL A 112 16.83 -17.96 -17.58
C VAL A 112 15.51 -17.74 -18.32
N THR A 113 15.55 -17.86 -19.64
CA THR A 113 14.36 -17.77 -20.48
C THR A 113 13.72 -19.13 -20.68
N ALA A 114 12.41 -19.16 -20.94
CA ALA A 114 11.70 -20.40 -21.26
C ALA A 114 12.35 -21.10 -22.48
N ALA A 115 12.53 -22.41 -22.39
CA ALA A 115 13.02 -23.22 -23.51
C ALA A 115 12.00 -23.27 -24.65
N ASP A 116 10.72 -23.42 -24.28
CA ASP A 116 9.55 -23.44 -25.15
C ASP A 116 8.28 -23.18 -24.32
N TYR A 117 7.10 -23.22 -24.96
CA TYR A 117 5.82 -23.06 -24.25
C TYR A 117 5.41 -24.29 -23.44
N ASP A 118 6.00 -25.46 -23.70
CA ASP A 118 5.69 -26.67 -22.94
C ASP A 118 6.23 -26.57 -21.51
N GLU A 119 7.41 -25.99 -21.34
CA GLU A 119 7.97 -25.68 -20.01
C GLU A 119 7.04 -24.76 -19.21
N ILE A 120 6.58 -23.66 -19.82
CA ILE A 120 5.64 -22.73 -19.18
C ILE A 120 4.35 -23.44 -18.77
N TYR A 121 3.80 -24.27 -19.66
CA TYR A 121 2.59 -25.03 -19.39
C TYR A 121 2.75 -25.96 -18.17
N GLU A 122 3.92 -26.59 -18.02
CA GLU A 122 4.22 -27.44 -16.86
C GLU A 122 4.19 -26.68 -15.54
N TYR A 123 4.66 -25.42 -15.50
CA TYR A 123 4.63 -24.57 -14.31
C TYR A 123 3.19 -24.16 -13.94
N ILE A 124 2.37 -23.83 -14.95
CA ILE A 124 0.95 -23.52 -14.75
C ILE A 124 0.20 -24.73 -14.19
N GLN A 125 0.49 -25.94 -14.69
CA GLN A 125 -0.10 -27.16 -14.17
C GLN A 125 0.35 -27.45 -12.73
N ALA A 126 1.62 -27.21 -12.40
CA ALA A 126 2.12 -27.37 -11.04
C ALA A 126 1.42 -26.42 -10.05
N ASP A 127 1.24 -25.15 -10.44
CA ASP A 127 0.50 -24.14 -9.67
C ASP A 127 -0.95 -24.56 -9.41
N GLN A 128 -1.64 -25.03 -10.45
CA GLN A 128 -3.02 -25.52 -10.34
C GLN A 128 -3.14 -26.75 -9.44
N GLU A 129 -2.18 -27.68 -9.49
CA GLU A 129 -2.18 -28.85 -8.61
C GLU A 129 -1.92 -28.46 -7.14
N GLN A 130 -1.02 -27.52 -6.88
CA GLN A 130 -0.79 -27.00 -5.53
C GLN A 130 -2.03 -26.32 -4.98
N ALA A 131 -2.70 -25.48 -5.77
CA ALA A 131 -3.96 -24.83 -5.37
C ALA A 131 -5.05 -25.86 -5.02
N LYS A 132 -5.14 -26.98 -5.75
CA LYS A 132 -6.07 -28.09 -5.44
C LYS A 132 -5.71 -28.83 -4.15
N VAL A 133 -4.42 -29.01 -3.87
CA VAL A 133 -3.97 -29.59 -2.60
C VAL A 133 -4.39 -28.68 -1.44
N GLN A 134 -4.12 -27.39 -1.55
CA GLN A 134 -4.48 -26.41 -0.53
C GLN A 134 -6.00 -26.31 -0.33
N ALA A 135 -6.79 -26.31 -1.41
CA ALA A 135 -8.25 -26.31 -1.33
C ALA A 135 -8.80 -27.58 -0.65
N ARG A 136 -8.20 -28.76 -0.89
CA ARG A 136 -8.59 -30.01 -0.21
C ARG A 136 -8.27 -29.99 1.28
N ILE A 137 -7.09 -29.46 1.65
CA ILE A 137 -6.72 -29.27 3.06
C ILE A 137 -7.69 -28.29 3.74
N GLY A 138 -8.08 -27.22 3.04
CA GLY A 138 -9.11 -26.27 3.49
C GLY A 138 -10.50 -26.91 3.64
N GLU A 139 -10.89 -27.79 2.73
CA GLU A 139 -12.14 -28.55 2.81
C GLU A 139 -12.13 -29.56 3.98
N GLU A 140 -11.02 -30.27 4.19
CA GLU A 140 -10.87 -31.24 5.30
C GLU A 140 -10.85 -30.57 6.67
N THR A 141 -10.28 -29.38 6.79
CA THR A 141 -10.32 -28.55 8.01
C THR A 141 -11.68 -27.86 8.22
N SER A 142 -12.45 -27.63 7.15
CA SER A 142 -13.78 -27.01 7.23
C SER A 142 -14.94 -27.97 7.60
N PHE A 143 -14.67 -29.26 7.83
CA PHE A 143 -15.70 -30.21 8.30
C PHE A 143 -16.14 -29.99 9.76
N ASP A 144 -15.52 -29.05 10.50
CA ASP A 144 -15.93 -28.66 11.86
C ASP A 144 -16.53 -27.24 11.98
N THR A 145 -16.65 -26.48 10.89
CA THR A 145 -17.41 -25.21 10.92
C THR A 145 -18.30 -25.05 9.70
N GLY A 146 -19.61 -25.13 9.92
CA GLY A 146 -20.62 -25.13 8.88
C GLY A 146 -20.55 -23.93 7.92
N THR A 147 -20.30 -24.25 6.64
CA THR A 147 -20.70 -23.55 5.41
C THR A 147 -20.83 -22.02 5.44
N ARG A 148 -19.90 -21.33 4.77
CA ARG A 148 -20.22 -20.21 3.87
C ARG A 148 -19.33 -20.20 2.62
N ASP A 149 -19.98 -19.91 1.49
CA ASP A 149 -19.45 -19.74 0.13
C ASP A 149 -18.12 -18.98 0.07
N ALA A 150 -17.10 -19.61 -0.51
CA ALA A 150 -15.90 -18.97 -1.01
C ALA A 150 -16.11 -18.61 -2.50
N SER A 151 -16.75 -17.47 -2.74
CA SER A 151 -16.73 -16.82 -4.06
C SER A 151 -16.50 -15.32 -3.87
N ALA A 152 -15.22 -14.93 -3.91
CA ALA A 152 -14.70 -13.63 -4.32
C ALA A 152 -13.26 -13.49 -3.81
N TYR A 153 -12.28 -13.77 -4.66
CA TYR A 153 -10.94 -13.22 -4.51
C TYR A 153 -10.45 -12.80 -5.90
N SER A 154 -10.81 -11.58 -6.27
CA SER A 154 -10.01 -10.74 -7.16
C SER A 154 -9.44 -9.65 -6.25
N GLY A 155 -8.32 -9.96 -5.61
CA GLY A 155 -7.57 -9.00 -4.82
C GLY A 155 -6.71 -8.18 -5.77
N ALA A 156 -7.25 -7.06 -6.24
CA ALA A 156 -6.43 -5.99 -6.78
C ALA A 156 -5.55 -5.47 -5.63
N SER A 157 -4.26 -5.77 -5.66
CA SER A 157 -3.26 -5.11 -4.83
C SER A 157 -3.08 -3.69 -5.36
N GLY A 158 -3.93 -2.78 -4.91
CA GLY A 158 -3.68 -1.35 -4.97
C GLY A 158 -2.53 -1.02 -4.02
N ALA A 159 -1.30 -1.28 -4.45
CA ALA A 159 -0.12 -0.85 -3.73
C ALA A 159 -0.06 0.67 -3.79
N ALA A 160 -0.25 1.28 -2.63
CA ALA A 160 0.10 2.66 -2.38
C ALA A 160 1.57 2.87 -2.68
N GLN A 161 1.82 3.74 -3.64
CA GLN A 161 3.15 4.25 -3.95
C GLN A 161 3.23 5.65 -3.28
N SER A 162 4.41 6.26 -3.12
CA SER A 162 4.88 7.32 -2.16
C SER A 162 6.06 8.20 -2.65
N ALA A 163 6.20 8.62 -3.91
CA ALA A 163 6.99 9.83 -4.29
C ALA A 163 8.47 10.07 -3.91
N VAL A 164 9.56 9.68 -4.64
CA VAL A 164 10.91 10.33 -4.47
C VAL A 164 10.89 11.81 -4.86
N ASN A 165 11.70 12.61 -4.16
CA ASN A 165 11.96 14.03 -4.33
C ASN A 165 11.86 14.51 -5.80
N SER A 166 10.71 15.06 -6.18
CA SER A 166 10.70 16.35 -6.86
C SER A 166 10.51 17.41 -5.78
N GLY A 167 11.63 17.93 -5.27
CA GLY A 167 11.71 19.36 -5.35
C GLY A 167 11.38 19.66 -6.81
N ALA A 168 10.28 20.33 -7.07
CA ALA A 168 10.12 20.99 -8.34
C ALA A 168 11.33 21.92 -8.42
N SER A 169 12.47 21.40 -8.87
CA SER A 169 13.52 22.20 -9.41
C SER A 169 12.82 22.82 -10.58
N ALA A 170 12.42 24.08 -10.38
CA ALA A 170 12.24 25.04 -11.43
C ALA A 170 13.60 25.16 -12.15
N GLY A 171 13.97 24.12 -12.88
CA GLY A 171 14.90 24.15 -13.98
C GLY A 171 14.20 24.85 -15.13
N SER A 172 13.93 26.15 -14.96
CA SER A 172 13.43 27.09 -15.98
C SER A 172 12.01 26.91 -16.55
N THR A 173 11.24 25.88 -16.16
CA THR A 173 9.85 25.71 -16.62
C THR A 173 8.86 26.30 -15.61
N GLY A 174 7.88 27.06 -16.10
CA GLY A 174 6.94 27.81 -15.26
C GLY A 174 5.79 26.98 -14.70
N TYR A 175 5.88 25.65 -14.56
CA TYR A 175 4.75 24.78 -14.19
C TYR A 175 5.22 23.54 -13.40
N SER A 176 4.31 22.85 -12.69
CA SER A 176 4.60 21.61 -11.96
C SER A 176 4.36 20.36 -12.77
N ASP A 177 5.13 19.30 -12.52
CA ASP A 177 4.71 17.93 -12.79
C ASP A 177 3.88 17.38 -11.62
N THR A 178 3.36 16.16 -11.75
CA THR A 178 2.78 15.40 -10.64
C THR A 178 3.87 14.71 -9.80
N ASN A 179 3.50 14.16 -8.65
CA ASN A 179 4.45 13.48 -7.76
C ASN A 179 4.92 12.13 -8.39
N VAL A 180 6.23 11.89 -8.51
CA VAL A 180 6.84 10.78 -9.30
C VAL A 180 7.79 9.88 -8.52
N ARG A 181 7.72 8.54 -8.65
CA ARG A 181 8.45 7.60 -7.76
C ARG A 181 9.94 7.83 -7.69
N GLU A 182 10.55 8.23 -8.81
CA GLU A 182 11.99 8.30 -9.05
C GLU A 182 12.31 9.57 -9.83
N GLU A 183 13.37 10.27 -9.43
CA GLU A 183 13.76 11.52 -10.07
C GLU A 183 14.18 11.27 -11.54
N GLY A 184 13.70 12.12 -12.46
CA GLY A 184 14.02 12.02 -13.88
C GLY A 184 13.27 10.92 -14.63
N ILE A 185 12.36 10.19 -13.97
CA ILE A 185 11.51 9.19 -14.60
C ILE A 185 10.07 9.67 -14.64
N GLY A 186 9.55 9.86 -15.86
CA GLY A 186 8.18 10.30 -16.07
C GLY A 186 7.17 9.21 -15.71
N GLU A 187 6.09 9.58 -15.03
CA GLU A 187 4.97 8.70 -14.72
C GLU A 187 3.65 9.24 -15.26
N ALA A 188 2.77 8.36 -15.70
CA ALA A 188 1.40 8.73 -16.04
C ALA A 188 0.60 9.08 -14.78
N ASP A 189 -0.45 9.87 -14.94
CA ASP A 189 -1.38 10.26 -13.87
C ASP A 189 -2.76 10.56 -14.48
N THR A 190 -3.75 10.95 -13.68
CA THR A 190 -5.06 11.35 -14.19
C THR A 190 -5.08 12.80 -14.69
N VAL A 191 -4.09 13.61 -14.34
CA VAL A 191 -3.93 14.99 -14.81
C VAL A 191 -2.47 15.27 -15.14
N LYS A 192 -2.22 15.96 -16.27
CA LYS A 192 -0.90 16.44 -16.68
C LYS A 192 -0.98 17.86 -17.23
N THR A 193 0.14 18.57 -17.26
CA THR A 193 0.26 19.89 -17.89
C THR A 193 1.59 20.03 -18.62
N ASP A 194 1.57 20.79 -19.71
CA ASP A 194 2.75 21.26 -20.44
C ASP A 194 3.10 22.74 -20.10
N GLY A 195 2.37 23.33 -19.15
CA GLY A 195 2.46 24.73 -18.74
C GLY A 195 1.55 25.71 -19.49
N GLU A 196 1.01 25.34 -20.65
CA GLU A 196 0.04 26.14 -21.41
C GLU A 196 -1.35 25.50 -21.46
N ASN A 197 -1.42 24.19 -21.27
CA ASN A 197 -2.60 23.34 -21.34
C ASN A 197 -2.65 22.37 -20.14
N LEU A 198 -3.86 22.02 -19.74
CA LEU A 198 -4.16 20.92 -18.84
C LEU A 198 -4.74 19.77 -19.66
N TYR A 199 -4.28 18.57 -19.37
CA TYR A 199 -4.78 17.32 -19.92
C TYR A 199 -5.42 16.57 -18.75
N ILE A 200 -6.72 16.31 -18.83
CA ILE A 200 -7.51 15.89 -17.68
C ILE A 200 -8.31 14.65 -18.05
N LEU A 201 -8.04 13.55 -17.37
CA LEU A 201 -8.86 12.35 -17.43
C LEU A 201 -10.11 12.50 -16.56
N ASN A 202 -11.28 12.44 -17.19
CA ASN A 202 -12.57 12.42 -16.53
C ASN A 202 -13.42 11.26 -17.08
N GLY A 203 -13.48 10.16 -16.33
CA GLY A 203 -14.18 8.96 -16.77
C GLY A 203 -13.51 8.30 -17.98
N GLN A 204 -14.16 8.34 -19.14
CA GLN A 204 -13.64 7.81 -20.41
C GLN A 204 -13.32 8.91 -21.44
N THR A 205 -13.16 10.15 -20.95
CA THR A 205 -12.80 11.30 -21.76
C THR A 205 -11.54 11.94 -21.22
N VAL A 206 -10.61 12.27 -22.12
CA VAL A 206 -9.48 13.15 -21.83
C VAL A 206 -9.81 14.53 -22.39
N SER A 207 -10.05 15.51 -21.53
CA SER A 207 -10.29 16.90 -21.91
C SER A 207 -8.98 17.68 -21.93
N ILE A 208 -8.79 18.49 -22.98
CA ILE A 208 -7.65 19.41 -23.11
C ILE A 208 -8.15 20.83 -22.89
N VAL A 209 -7.60 21.51 -21.89
CA VAL A 209 -8.01 22.86 -21.47
C VAL A 209 -6.82 23.81 -21.55
N GLY A 210 -6.93 24.85 -22.36
CA GLY A 210 -5.92 25.91 -22.45
C GLY A 210 -5.97 26.82 -21.22
N VAL A 211 -4.81 27.09 -20.65
CA VAL A 211 -4.65 27.86 -19.40
C VAL A 211 -3.72 29.07 -19.52
N ALA A 212 -3.20 29.35 -20.71
CA ALA A 212 -2.37 30.52 -20.99
C ALA A 212 -3.14 31.87 -20.91
N SER A 213 -4.47 31.86 -21.05
CA SER A 213 -5.33 33.03 -20.88
C SER A 213 -5.88 33.17 -19.46
N GLU A 214 -6.41 34.34 -19.10
CA GLU A 214 -7.06 34.57 -17.80
C GLU A 214 -8.25 33.63 -17.59
N GLU A 215 -9.14 33.52 -18.58
CA GLU A 215 -10.21 32.53 -18.61
C GLU A 215 -9.71 31.22 -19.24
N MET A 216 -9.98 30.08 -18.60
CA MET A 216 -9.67 28.75 -19.11
C MET A 216 -10.50 28.44 -20.36
N GLN A 217 -9.88 27.85 -21.37
CA GLN A 217 -10.52 27.57 -22.65
C GLN A 217 -10.62 26.06 -22.89
N PRO A 218 -11.82 25.48 -23.04
CA PRO A 218 -11.93 24.09 -23.48
C PRO A 218 -11.49 24.00 -24.94
N LEU A 219 -10.42 23.25 -25.22
CA LEU A 219 -9.82 23.19 -26.55
C LEU A 219 -10.34 21.98 -27.33
N SER A 220 -10.26 20.79 -26.74
CA SER A 220 -10.68 19.54 -27.38
C SER A 220 -10.93 18.44 -26.35
N GLU A 221 -11.50 17.33 -26.82
CA GLU A 221 -11.73 16.13 -26.02
C GLU A 221 -11.43 14.88 -26.84
N VAL A 222 -10.84 13.89 -26.20
CA VAL A 222 -10.66 12.54 -26.75
C VAL A 222 -11.49 11.58 -25.90
N SER A 223 -12.57 11.06 -26.45
CA SER A 223 -13.47 10.12 -25.78
C SER A 223 -13.32 8.71 -26.33
N PHE A 224 -13.39 7.73 -25.43
CA PHE A 224 -13.36 6.31 -25.76
C PHE A 224 -14.78 5.73 -25.64
N ASP A 225 -15.10 4.76 -26.50
CA ASP A 225 -16.35 4.01 -26.48
C ASP A 225 -16.16 2.58 -25.95
N GLY A 226 -17.28 1.92 -25.64
CA GLY A 226 -17.30 0.47 -25.39
C GLY A 226 -16.47 -0.01 -24.21
N GLU A 227 -16.09 -1.29 -24.24
CA GLU A 227 -15.33 -2.03 -23.20
C GLU A 227 -13.86 -1.59 -23.08
N CYS A 228 -13.60 -0.28 -23.14
CA CYS A 228 -12.33 0.34 -22.82
C CYS A 228 -12.47 1.09 -21.50
N TYR A 229 -11.42 1.03 -20.68
CA TYR A 229 -11.33 1.79 -19.44
C TYR A 229 -10.00 2.53 -19.39
N ILE A 230 -10.02 3.83 -19.68
CA ILE A 230 -8.84 4.70 -19.52
C ILE A 230 -8.38 4.66 -18.05
N ARG A 231 -7.07 4.53 -17.86
CA ARG A 231 -6.41 4.38 -16.56
C ARG A 231 -5.68 5.66 -16.19
N GLU A 232 -4.78 6.11 -17.04
CA GLU A 232 -3.91 7.26 -16.81
C GLU A 232 -3.50 7.89 -18.15
N ILE A 233 -2.93 9.09 -18.09
CA ILE A 233 -2.40 9.84 -19.22
C ILE A 233 -0.97 10.32 -18.93
N TYR A 234 -0.21 10.57 -19.98
CA TYR A 234 1.12 11.17 -19.88
C TYR A 234 1.33 12.20 -20.99
N VAL A 235 2.07 13.27 -20.71
CA VAL A 235 2.37 14.32 -21.69
C VAL A 235 3.84 14.68 -21.62
N GLU A 236 4.52 14.61 -22.77
CA GLU A 236 5.90 15.08 -22.95
C GLU A 236 6.12 15.40 -24.43
N ALA A 237 6.90 16.45 -24.73
CA ALA A 237 7.35 16.78 -26.09
C ALA A 237 6.21 16.81 -27.15
N GLU A 238 5.11 17.50 -26.85
CA GLU A 238 3.92 17.59 -27.74
C GLU A 238 3.26 16.23 -28.05
N LYS A 239 3.52 15.20 -27.24
CA LYS A 239 2.85 13.90 -27.29
C LYS A 239 1.98 13.70 -26.06
N LEU A 240 0.75 13.26 -26.29
CA LEU A 240 -0.17 12.77 -25.26
C LEU A 240 -0.30 11.25 -25.39
N VAL A 241 0.05 10.52 -24.34
CA VAL A 241 -0.18 9.08 -24.24
C VAL A 241 -1.43 8.84 -23.40
N ILE A 242 -2.42 8.15 -23.96
CA ILE A 242 -3.62 7.72 -23.25
C ILE A 242 -3.54 6.21 -23.03
N LEU A 243 -3.51 5.81 -21.75
CA LEU A 243 -3.37 4.42 -21.34
C LEU A 243 -4.73 3.87 -20.93
N TYR A 244 -5.13 2.75 -21.52
CA TYR A 244 -6.44 2.16 -21.24
C TYR A 244 -6.38 0.63 -21.25
N THR A 245 -7.24 0.00 -20.45
CA THR A 245 -7.51 -1.43 -20.53
C THR A 245 -8.67 -1.67 -21.48
N LYS A 246 -8.49 -2.54 -22.47
CA LYS A 246 -9.55 -3.04 -23.35
C LYS A 246 -9.88 -4.47 -22.97
N THR A 247 -11.16 -4.77 -22.81
CA THR A 247 -11.64 -6.13 -22.59
C THR A 247 -12.27 -6.67 -23.88
N GLU A 248 -12.00 -7.93 -24.21
CA GLU A 248 -12.58 -8.62 -25.36
C GLU A 248 -13.07 -10.01 -24.95
N PHE A 249 -14.34 -10.32 -25.20
CA PHE A 249 -14.87 -11.66 -24.99
C PHE A 249 -14.44 -12.61 -26.13
N THR A 250 -13.86 -13.75 -25.76
CA THR A 250 -13.53 -14.85 -26.66
C THR A 250 -14.38 -16.07 -26.32
N GLY A 251 -15.24 -16.52 -27.24
CA GLY A 251 -16.08 -17.70 -27.04
C GLY A 251 -17.42 -17.63 -27.77
N GLN A 252 -18.37 -18.46 -27.34
CA GLN A 252 -19.75 -18.45 -27.80
C GLN A 252 -20.65 -17.86 -26.71
N GLU A 253 -21.06 -16.60 -26.86
CA GLU A 253 -21.96 -15.93 -25.90
C GLU A 253 -23.25 -16.71 -25.66
N GLU A 254 -23.81 -17.35 -26.70
CA GLU A 254 -25.09 -18.07 -26.59
C GLU A 254 -25.05 -19.31 -25.68
N THR A 255 -23.87 -19.93 -25.54
CA THR A 255 -23.70 -21.11 -24.67
C THR A 255 -23.13 -20.76 -23.30
N GLY A 256 -22.61 -19.54 -23.13
CA GLY A 256 -21.85 -19.14 -21.95
C GLY A 256 -20.43 -19.70 -21.91
N ASP A 257 -19.98 -20.38 -22.97
CA ASP A 257 -18.63 -20.92 -23.07
C ASP A 257 -17.70 -19.85 -23.65
N GLY A 258 -16.86 -19.26 -22.81
CA GLY A 258 -15.86 -18.29 -23.22
C GLY A 258 -15.13 -17.68 -22.06
N TYR A 259 -14.21 -16.79 -22.37
CA TYR A 259 -13.42 -16.05 -21.39
C TYR A 259 -13.13 -14.65 -21.90
N TYR A 260 -12.89 -13.73 -20.97
CA TYR A 260 -12.49 -12.38 -21.30
C TYR A 260 -10.96 -12.32 -21.41
N LYS A 261 -10.49 -11.66 -22.47
CA LYS A 261 -9.11 -11.24 -22.63
C LYS A 261 -9.00 -9.76 -22.31
N GLU A 262 -7.98 -9.40 -21.56
CA GLU A 262 -7.68 -8.02 -21.24
C GLU A 262 -6.41 -7.61 -21.97
N TYR A 263 -6.40 -6.39 -22.49
CA TYR A 263 -5.28 -5.79 -23.18
C TYR A 263 -5.01 -4.41 -22.62
N THR A 264 -3.75 -4.15 -22.30
CA THR A 264 -3.27 -2.80 -22.04
C THR A 264 -2.93 -2.15 -23.38
N CYS A 265 -3.51 -0.98 -23.60
CA CYS A 265 -3.31 -0.20 -24.82
C CYS A 265 -2.74 1.18 -24.46
N ALA A 266 -1.82 1.67 -25.29
CA ALA A 266 -1.28 3.02 -25.23
C ALA A 266 -1.54 3.70 -26.59
N ASP A 267 -2.49 4.62 -26.62
CA ASP A 267 -2.70 5.49 -27.77
C ASP A 267 -1.81 6.72 -27.64
N VAL A 268 -0.97 6.98 -28.64
CA VAL A 268 -0.12 8.18 -28.69
C VAL A 268 -0.75 9.18 -29.65
N TYR A 269 -0.97 10.40 -29.18
CA TYR A 269 -1.50 11.53 -29.93
C TYR A 269 -0.42 12.60 -30.09
N ASP A 270 -0.37 13.21 -31.26
CA ASP A 270 0.28 14.50 -31.48
C ASP A 270 -0.64 15.62 -30.99
N VAL A 271 -0.12 16.44 -30.09
CA VAL A 271 -0.86 17.56 -29.47
C VAL A 271 -0.16 18.90 -29.70
N SER A 272 0.65 19.00 -30.77
CA SER A 272 1.22 20.29 -31.22
C SER A 272 0.14 21.31 -31.57
N ASP A 273 -1.06 20.85 -31.96
CA ASP A 273 -2.31 21.61 -31.94
C ASP A 273 -3.28 21.00 -30.90
N PRO A 274 -3.31 21.51 -29.65
CA PRO A 274 -4.17 20.97 -28.59
C PRO A 274 -5.68 21.13 -28.86
N SER A 275 -6.07 21.94 -29.86
CA SER A 275 -7.47 22.05 -30.29
C SER A 275 -7.90 20.96 -31.27
N SER A 276 -6.94 20.19 -31.82
CA SER A 276 -7.19 19.12 -32.78
C SER A 276 -6.15 17.99 -32.63
N PRO A 277 -6.14 17.26 -31.49
CA PRO A 277 -5.19 16.18 -31.24
C PRO A 277 -5.30 15.08 -32.32
N GLU A 278 -4.16 14.65 -32.88
CA GLU A 278 -4.12 13.64 -33.94
C GLU A 278 -3.49 12.35 -33.44
N LYS A 279 -4.22 11.23 -33.49
CA LYS A 279 -3.68 9.92 -33.09
C LYS A 279 -2.55 9.51 -34.05
N VAL A 280 -1.36 9.30 -33.50
CA VAL A 280 -0.17 8.82 -34.21
C VAL A 280 -0.25 7.30 -34.38
N ASP A 281 -0.35 6.55 -33.27
CA ASP A 281 -0.46 5.10 -33.30
C ASP A 281 -0.95 4.51 -31.97
N THR A 282 -1.09 3.19 -31.92
CA THR A 282 -1.42 2.40 -30.74
C THR A 282 -0.37 1.32 -30.48
N VAL A 283 0.03 1.19 -29.21
CA VAL A 283 0.73 0.00 -28.71
C VAL A 283 -0.20 -0.86 -27.89
N THR A 284 -0.26 -2.17 -28.17
CA THR A 284 -1.10 -3.12 -27.43
C THR A 284 -0.26 -4.26 -26.85
N GLN A 285 -0.58 -4.67 -25.62
CA GLN A 285 -0.04 -5.88 -24.99
C GLN A 285 -1.08 -6.55 -24.09
N SER A 286 -0.99 -7.87 -23.95
CA SER A 286 -1.89 -8.63 -23.07
C SER A 286 -1.79 -8.21 -21.61
N GLY A 287 -2.90 -8.33 -20.89
CA GLY A 287 -3.00 -8.10 -19.46
C GLY A 287 -3.56 -6.73 -19.08
N ASN A 288 -3.83 -6.56 -17.79
CA ASN A 288 -4.32 -5.33 -17.19
C ASN A 288 -3.20 -4.30 -17.04
N TYR A 289 -3.53 -3.03 -17.22
CA TYR A 289 -2.58 -1.94 -17.03
C TYR A 289 -2.05 -1.95 -15.59
N LYS A 290 -0.72 -1.97 -15.45
CA LYS A 290 -0.04 -1.91 -14.15
C LYS A 290 0.58 -0.53 -13.94
N THR A 291 1.48 -0.14 -14.84
CA THR A 291 2.12 1.17 -14.78
C THR A 291 2.86 1.51 -16.08
N MET A 292 3.27 2.77 -16.21
CA MET A 292 4.08 3.26 -17.32
C MET A 292 5.20 4.14 -16.78
N ARG A 293 6.39 4.05 -17.40
CA ARG A 293 7.53 4.93 -17.14
C ARG A 293 8.02 5.56 -18.44
N VAL A 294 8.48 6.80 -18.38
CA VAL A 294 9.16 7.47 -19.50
C VAL A 294 10.57 7.86 -19.09
N SER A 295 11.54 7.49 -19.93
CA SER A 295 12.94 7.86 -19.76
C SER A 295 13.63 7.93 -21.12
N GLY A 296 14.39 9.01 -21.36
CA GLY A 296 15.15 9.18 -22.60
C GLY A 296 14.32 9.19 -23.89
N GLY A 297 13.05 9.63 -23.83
CA GLY A 297 12.12 9.62 -24.97
C GLY A 297 11.50 8.25 -25.29
N TYR A 298 11.70 7.26 -24.43
CA TYR A 298 11.09 5.93 -24.53
C TYR A 298 10.05 5.71 -23.44
N VAL A 299 8.95 5.06 -23.82
CA VAL A 299 7.94 4.54 -22.92
C VAL A 299 8.27 3.10 -22.55
N TYR A 300 8.18 2.79 -21.27
CA TYR A 300 8.24 1.45 -20.70
C TYR A 300 6.86 1.13 -20.11
N LEU A 301 6.09 0.31 -20.83
CA LEU A 301 4.71 -0.04 -20.49
C LEU A 301 4.66 -1.41 -19.82
N LEU A 302 4.04 -1.47 -18.64
CA LEU A 302 3.91 -2.68 -17.86
C LEU A 302 2.44 -3.08 -17.71
N SER A 303 2.16 -4.35 -17.96
CA SER A 303 0.84 -4.96 -17.72
C SER A 303 0.97 -6.28 -16.98
N GLU A 304 -0.13 -6.69 -16.36
CA GLU A 304 -0.26 -7.94 -15.64
C GLU A 304 -1.20 -8.89 -16.38
N PHE A 305 -0.65 -9.97 -16.92
CA PHE A 305 -1.38 -10.96 -17.70
C PHE A 305 -1.53 -12.25 -16.92
N TYR A 306 -2.76 -12.73 -16.78
CA TYR A 306 -3.11 -13.94 -16.05
C TYR A 306 -3.26 -15.10 -17.04
N ALA A 307 -2.49 -16.17 -16.84
CA ALA A 307 -2.73 -17.44 -17.53
C ALA A 307 -4.01 -18.06 -16.95
N LEU A 308 -5.09 -17.95 -17.71
CA LEU A 308 -6.42 -18.38 -17.27
C LEU A 308 -6.46 -19.90 -16.98
N GLY A 309 -7.44 -20.32 -16.16
CA GLY A 309 -7.64 -21.69 -15.64
C GLY A 309 -7.74 -22.82 -16.69
N PRO A 310 -8.07 -24.06 -16.30
CA PRO A 310 -7.62 -25.32 -16.93
C PRO A 310 -7.55 -25.25 -18.46
N VAL A 311 -6.36 -24.90 -18.95
CA VAL A 311 -6.07 -24.62 -20.35
C VAL A 311 -5.61 -25.89 -21.05
N ALA A 312 -6.11 -26.12 -22.25
CA ALA A 312 -5.52 -27.13 -23.12
C ALA A 312 -4.11 -26.68 -23.49
N ARG A 313 -3.12 -27.58 -23.38
CA ARG A 313 -1.72 -27.32 -23.77
C ARG A 313 -1.58 -26.68 -25.15
N THR A 314 -2.46 -27.04 -26.08
CA THR A 314 -2.46 -26.53 -27.46
C THR A 314 -3.02 -25.12 -27.64
N ASP A 315 -3.68 -24.56 -26.62
CA ASP A 315 -4.32 -23.24 -26.70
C ASP A 315 -3.41 -22.14 -26.15
N THR A 316 -2.28 -21.95 -26.83
CA THR A 316 -1.20 -21.04 -26.38
C THR A 316 -1.65 -19.59 -26.24
N GLY A 317 -2.66 -19.16 -26.99
CA GLY A 317 -3.19 -17.78 -26.91
C GLY A 317 -3.98 -17.48 -25.64
N VAL A 318 -4.17 -18.47 -24.75
CA VAL A 318 -4.81 -18.27 -23.43
C VAL A 318 -3.77 -18.02 -22.33
N TYR A 319 -2.56 -18.56 -22.47
CA TYR A 319 -1.56 -18.56 -21.41
C TYR A 319 -0.20 -17.99 -21.81
N ILE A 320 0.01 -17.64 -23.09
CA ILE A 320 1.18 -16.90 -23.56
C ILE A 320 0.74 -15.47 -23.91
N PRO A 321 1.37 -14.44 -23.34
CA PRO A 321 1.02 -13.05 -23.62
C PRO A 321 1.32 -12.67 -25.08
N GLU A 322 0.51 -11.77 -25.61
CA GLU A 322 0.65 -11.18 -26.94
C GLU A 322 1.10 -9.72 -26.84
N VAL A 323 1.95 -9.28 -27.76
CA VAL A 323 2.27 -7.87 -27.98
C VAL A 323 2.05 -7.56 -29.45
N GLN A 324 1.32 -6.48 -29.75
CA GLN A 324 0.97 -6.09 -31.12
C GLN A 324 0.34 -7.25 -31.94
N GLY A 325 -0.54 -8.02 -31.29
CA GLY A 325 -1.26 -9.16 -31.88
C GLY A 325 -0.39 -10.37 -32.22
N LYS A 326 0.80 -10.50 -31.61
CA LYS A 326 1.69 -11.65 -31.76
C LYS A 326 2.08 -12.20 -30.39
N LEU A 327 2.03 -13.53 -30.23
CA LEU A 327 2.54 -14.20 -29.03
C LEU A 327 4.02 -13.87 -28.84
N LEU A 328 4.41 -13.61 -27.59
CA LEU A 328 5.82 -13.45 -27.23
C LEU A 328 6.56 -14.78 -27.39
N GLU A 329 7.67 -14.75 -28.12
CA GLU A 329 8.58 -15.89 -28.25
C GLU A 329 9.04 -16.39 -26.88
N ALA A 330 9.21 -17.71 -26.70
CA ALA A 330 9.64 -18.31 -25.43
C ALA A 330 10.96 -17.70 -24.91
N SER A 331 11.90 -17.36 -25.79
CA SER A 331 13.17 -16.71 -25.44
C SER A 331 13.02 -15.26 -24.96
N ALA A 332 11.83 -14.67 -25.00
CA ALA A 332 11.52 -13.35 -24.44
C ALA A 332 10.84 -13.44 -23.06
N ILE A 333 10.59 -14.65 -22.56
CA ILE A 333 9.89 -14.91 -21.31
C ILE A 333 10.91 -15.40 -20.28
N TYR A 334 11.13 -14.63 -19.22
CA TYR A 334 11.98 -15.00 -18.10
C TYR A 334 11.20 -15.87 -17.11
N MET A 335 11.80 -16.99 -16.71
CA MET A 335 11.17 -18.00 -15.86
C MET A 335 11.41 -17.72 -14.37
N PRO A 336 10.46 -18.06 -13.47
CA PRO A 336 10.65 -17.92 -12.04
C PRO A 336 11.64 -18.95 -11.48
N GLN A 337 12.25 -18.63 -10.34
CA GLN A 337 13.11 -19.59 -9.62
C GLN A 337 12.32 -20.74 -8.99
N THR A 338 11.05 -20.51 -8.65
CA THR A 338 10.14 -21.55 -8.19
C THR A 338 9.45 -22.21 -9.38
N LYS A 339 9.15 -23.51 -9.30
CA LYS A 339 8.48 -24.25 -10.39
C LYS A 339 6.96 -24.05 -10.39
N LEU A 340 6.53 -22.82 -10.19
CA LEU A 340 5.14 -22.41 -10.02
C LEU A 340 4.94 -21.06 -10.69
N GLY A 341 3.78 -20.87 -11.31
CA GLY A 341 3.42 -19.58 -11.88
C GLY A 341 2.13 -19.65 -12.69
N SER A 342 1.37 -18.56 -12.65
CA SER A 342 0.13 -18.38 -13.40
C SER A 342 -0.06 -16.94 -13.87
N GLN A 343 0.95 -16.09 -13.70
CA GLN A 343 0.90 -14.67 -14.04
C GLN A 343 2.17 -14.22 -14.76
N TYR A 344 2.06 -13.15 -15.51
CA TYR A 344 3.17 -12.48 -16.19
C TYR A 344 3.13 -11.00 -15.89
N THR A 345 4.31 -10.42 -15.63
CA THR A 345 4.51 -8.99 -15.88
C THR A 345 5.05 -8.84 -17.30
N VAL A 346 4.25 -8.26 -18.20
CA VAL A 346 4.65 -7.99 -19.58
C VAL A 346 5.21 -6.57 -19.65
N ILE A 347 6.38 -6.42 -20.25
CA ILE A 347 7.08 -5.14 -20.38
C ILE A 347 7.35 -4.88 -21.86
N SER A 348 6.87 -3.76 -22.38
CA SER A 348 7.22 -3.29 -23.73
C SER A 348 7.88 -1.92 -23.66
N ALA A 349 8.95 -1.78 -24.44
CA ALA A 349 9.65 -0.52 -24.64
C ALA A 349 9.43 -0.01 -26.07
N PHE A 350 9.06 1.26 -26.22
CA PHE A 350 8.84 1.91 -27.52
C PHE A 350 9.17 3.40 -27.47
N ALA A 351 9.54 4.01 -28.61
CA ALA A 351 9.86 5.43 -28.68
C ALA A 351 8.57 6.28 -28.72
N LEU A 352 8.52 7.40 -27.99
CA LEU A 352 7.36 8.31 -28.05
C LEU A 352 7.10 8.87 -29.45
N ASP A 353 8.17 9.12 -30.21
CA ASP A 353 8.09 9.66 -31.58
C ASP A 353 7.76 8.59 -32.65
N ASP A 354 7.97 7.30 -32.35
CA ASP A 354 7.72 6.18 -33.27
C ASP A 354 7.14 4.96 -32.49
N PRO A 355 5.92 5.09 -31.93
CA PRO A 355 5.42 4.17 -30.92
C PRO A 355 5.14 2.76 -31.43
N SER A 356 4.62 2.62 -32.66
CA SER A 356 4.41 1.30 -33.28
C SER A 356 5.60 0.79 -34.08
N GLY A 357 6.69 1.55 -34.13
CA GLY A 357 7.89 1.23 -34.89
C GLY A 357 8.59 -0.02 -34.35
N LYS A 358 9.83 0.13 -33.87
CA LYS A 358 10.53 -0.99 -33.24
C LYS A 358 10.21 -1.04 -31.75
N THR A 359 9.43 -2.04 -31.35
CA THR A 359 9.24 -2.38 -29.93
C THR A 359 10.25 -3.43 -29.48
N ASP A 360 10.69 -3.36 -28.22
CA ASP A 360 11.34 -4.46 -27.54
C ASP A 360 10.46 -4.90 -26.37
N SER A 361 10.11 -6.18 -26.32
CA SER A 361 9.18 -6.71 -25.33
C SER A 361 9.75 -7.94 -24.64
N LYS A 362 9.49 -8.04 -23.34
CA LYS A 362 9.82 -9.18 -22.47
C LYS A 362 8.63 -9.49 -21.58
N ALA A 363 8.56 -10.71 -21.08
CA ALA A 363 7.65 -11.05 -20.00
C ALA A 363 8.41 -11.72 -18.87
N VAL A 364 7.96 -11.50 -17.64
CA VAL A 364 8.48 -12.14 -16.45
C VAL A 364 7.37 -12.99 -15.88
N PHE A 365 7.53 -14.32 -15.97
CA PHE A 365 6.53 -15.30 -15.58
C PHE A 365 6.67 -15.69 -14.10
N GLY A 366 5.57 -15.84 -13.38
CA GLY A 366 5.56 -16.15 -11.94
C GLY A 366 4.18 -15.97 -11.33
N ILE A 367 4.11 -15.31 -10.17
CA ILE A 367 2.90 -15.21 -9.33
C ILE A 367 2.41 -13.77 -9.12
N GLY A 368 3.06 -12.79 -9.76
CA GLY A 368 2.72 -11.38 -9.60
C GLY A 368 3.38 -10.78 -8.35
N GLY A 369 3.70 -9.49 -8.41
CA GLY A 369 4.52 -8.86 -7.38
C GLY A 369 4.64 -7.35 -7.53
N ILE A 370 5.34 -6.71 -6.59
CA ILE A 370 5.63 -5.28 -6.63
C ILE A 370 6.61 -4.99 -7.78
N CYS A 371 6.39 -3.87 -8.47
CA CYS A 371 7.31 -3.36 -9.49
C CYS A 371 7.93 -2.05 -9.01
N TYR A 372 9.26 -2.00 -8.98
CA TYR A 372 10.02 -0.77 -8.73
C TYR A 372 10.84 -0.44 -9.98
N VAL A 373 10.79 0.82 -10.43
CA VAL A 373 11.57 1.28 -11.59
C VAL A 373 12.49 2.39 -11.13
N SER A 374 13.78 2.13 -11.22
CA SER A 374 14.88 3.08 -10.99
C SER A 374 15.29 3.74 -12.30
N GLY A 375 16.36 4.56 -12.26
CA GLY A 375 16.90 5.24 -13.43
C GLY A 375 17.31 4.33 -14.61
N ASN A 376 17.74 3.10 -14.35
CA ASN A 376 18.23 2.17 -15.38
C ASN A 376 17.72 0.73 -15.23
N ASN A 377 17.00 0.43 -14.17
CA ASN A 377 16.57 -0.93 -13.83
C ASN A 377 15.08 -0.99 -13.47
N ILE A 378 14.43 -2.05 -13.92
CA ILE A 378 13.09 -2.48 -13.49
C ILE A 378 13.28 -3.70 -12.60
N TYR A 379 12.80 -3.63 -11.36
CA TYR A 379 12.80 -4.70 -10.38
C TYR A 379 11.39 -5.26 -10.23
N ILE A 380 11.26 -6.58 -10.37
CA ILE A 380 10.02 -7.30 -10.09
C ILE A 380 10.27 -8.18 -8.87
N THR A 381 9.49 -7.92 -7.83
CA THR A 381 9.65 -8.57 -6.52
C THR A 381 8.40 -9.38 -6.16
N GLU A 382 8.55 -10.68 -5.98
CA GLU A 382 7.44 -11.61 -5.68
C GLU A 382 7.59 -12.20 -4.28
N SER A 383 6.55 -12.06 -3.46
CA SER A 383 6.49 -12.62 -2.12
C SER A 383 6.03 -14.08 -2.15
N TYR A 384 6.75 -14.94 -1.43
CA TYR A 384 6.45 -16.35 -1.23
C TYR A 384 6.21 -16.64 0.26
N TYR A 385 5.21 -17.47 0.51
CA TYR A 385 4.79 -17.89 1.84
C TYR A 385 4.85 -19.42 1.90
N GLY A 386 5.38 -19.98 3.00
CA GLY A 386 5.38 -21.43 3.25
C GLY A 386 6.34 -22.25 2.39
N THR A 387 7.26 -21.63 1.63
CA THR A 387 8.31 -22.35 0.88
C THR A 387 9.63 -22.49 1.64
N ALA A 388 9.75 -21.81 2.77
CA ALA A 388 10.89 -21.78 3.68
C ALA A 388 10.39 -21.56 5.12
N ASP A 389 11.29 -21.55 6.11
CA ASP A 389 10.98 -21.34 7.53
C ASP A 389 10.42 -19.92 7.80
N VAL A 390 10.68 -18.98 6.90
CA VAL A 390 10.16 -17.61 6.93
C VAL A 390 9.63 -17.24 5.53
N THR A 391 8.86 -16.16 5.49
CA THR A 391 8.45 -15.51 4.25
C THR A 391 9.67 -15.08 3.44
N GLN A 392 9.56 -15.05 2.11
CA GLN A 392 10.67 -14.69 1.22
C GLN A 392 10.22 -13.79 0.07
N THR A 393 11.12 -12.98 -0.46
CA THR A 393 10.93 -12.18 -1.68
C THR A 393 11.92 -12.63 -2.74
N SER A 394 11.43 -13.07 -3.90
CA SER A 394 12.25 -13.22 -5.12
C SER A 394 12.39 -11.87 -5.81
N ILE A 395 13.59 -11.55 -6.28
CA ILE A 395 13.91 -10.28 -6.93
C ILE A 395 14.45 -10.60 -8.31
N ARG A 396 13.88 -9.97 -9.34
CA ARG A 396 14.34 -10.09 -10.74
C ARG A 396 14.62 -8.71 -11.31
N ARG A 397 15.83 -8.52 -11.81
CA ARG A 397 16.30 -7.24 -12.37
C ARG A 397 16.32 -7.27 -13.89
N ILE A 398 15.60 -6.36 -14.51
CA ILE A 398 15.62 -6.08 -15.94
C ILE A 398 16.23 -4.70 -16.15
N THR A 399 17.38 -4.66 -16.83
CA THR A 399 18.00 -3.40 -17.24
C THR A 399 17.27 -2.82 -18.44
N TYR A 400 17.24 -1.48 -18.53
CA TYR A 400 16.72 -0.79 -19.70
C TYR A 400 17.59 0.38 -20.12
N ALA A 401 17.73 0.57 -21.44
CA ALA A 401 18.40 1.72 -22.03
C ALA A 401 17.99 1.86 -23.51
N ASP A 402 17.72 3.08 -23.97
CA ASP A 402 17.39 3.40 -25.36
C ASP A 402 16.32 2.45 -25.97
N GLY A 403 15.24 2.20 -25.22
CA GLY A 403 14.15 1.32 -25.64
C GLY A 403 14.50 -0.18 -25.72
N LYS A 404 15.59 -0.64 -25.11
CA LYS A 404 15.95 -2.06 -25.02
C LYS A 404 15.79 -2.61 -23.60
N LEU A 405 15.36 -3.87 -23.50
CA LEU A 405 15.11 -4.58 -22.26
C LEU A 405 16.01 -5.82 -22.17
N THR A 406 16.81 -5.93 -21.12
CA THR A 406 17.70 -7.08 -20.89
C THR A 406 17.61 -7.59 -19.46
N GLY A 407 17.27 -8.87 -19.30
CA GLY A 407 17.31 -9.54 -18.01
C GLY A 407 18.75 -9.66 -17.54
N ALA A 408 19.03 -9.20 -16.32
CA ALA A 408 20.38 -9.12 -15.78
C ALA A 408 20.63 -10.18 -14.70
N ALA A 409 19.82 -10.21 -13.64
CA ALA A 409 20.05 -11.07 -12.49
C ALA A 409 18.75 -11.40 -11.75
N GLN A 410 18.79 -12.46 -10.95
CA GLN A 410 17.74 -12.82 -10.00
C GLN A 410 18.32 -13.40 -8.70
N THR A 411 17.63 -13.16 -7.59
CA THR A 411 17.98 -13.67 -6.25
C THR A 411 16.73 -13.79 -5.37
N LYS A 412 16.91 -14.26 -4.12
CA LYS A 412 15.90 -14.20 -3.06
C LYS A 412 16.46 -13.54 -1.82
N VAL A 413 15.57 -12.97 -1.02
CA VAL A 413 15.81 -12.46 0.35
C VAL A 413 14.71 -12.94 1.28
N ASP A 414 15.01 -13.13 2.57
CA ASP A 414 14.00 -13.44 3.58
C ASP A 414 13.19 -12.18 3.91
N GLY A 415 11.88 -12.32 4.06
CA GLY A 415 10.93 -11.27 4.33
C GLY A 415 10.17 -10.77 3.10
N THR A 416 9.22 -9.87 3.33
CA THR A 416 8.34 -9.26 2.32
C THR A 416 8.39 -7.74 2.38
N LEU A 417 8.28 -7.10 1.22
CA LEU A 417 8.17 -5.65 1.10
C LEU A 417 6.76 -5.19 1.48
N ASN A 418 6.66 -4.04 2.16
CA ASN A 418 5.36 -3.39 2.41
C ASN A 418 4.80 -2.82 1.09
N ASP A 419 5.61 -2.02 0.39
CA ASP A 419 5.23 -1.34 -0.83
C ASP A 419 6.48 -1.02 -1.69
N SER A 420 6.32 -0.19 -2.73
CA SER A 420 7.44 0.19 -3.59
C SER A 420 8.42 1.19 -2.96
N PHE A 421 8.21 1.65 -1.73
CA PHE A 421 9.05 2.55 -0.92
C PHE A 421 9.95 1.84 0.04
N SER A 422 9.57 0.61 0.37
CA SER A 422 10.43 -0.36 1.02
C SER A 422 11.63 -0.80 0.17
N ILE A 423 11.80 -0.28 -1.05
CA ILE A 423 12.90 -0.59 -1.97
C ILE A 423 13.37 0.66 -2.72
N ASP A 424 14.68 0.79 -2.95
CA ASP A 424 15.25 1.82 -3.83
C ASP A 424 16.58 1.40 -4.47
N GLU A 425 17.05 2.17 -5.45
CA GLU A 425 18.40 2.02 -6.02
C GLU A 425 19.20 3.31 -5.84
N TYR A 426 20.40 3.20 -5.25
CA TYR A 426 21.30 4.34 -5.08
C TYR A 426 22.75 3.93 -5.27
N ASN A 427 23.48 4.67 -6.11
CA ASN A 427 24.89 4.42 -6.43
C ASN A 427 25.20 2.97 -6.85
N GLY A 428 24.28 2.32 -7.59
CA GLY A 428 24.43 0.93 -8.06
C GLY A 428 24.07 -0.13 -7.04
N TYR A 429 23.55 0.25 -5.87
CA TYR A 429 23.08 -0.68 -4.85
C TYR A 429 21.56 -0.66 -4.73
N LEU A 430 20.94 -1.84 -4.75
CA LEU A 430 19.55 -2.04 -4.42
C LEU A 430 19.43 -2.13 -2.90
N ARG A 431 18.60 -1.28 -2.29
CA ARG A 431 18.41 -1.24 -0.84
C ARG A 431 16.95 -1.50 -0.54
N MET A 432 16.69 -2.25 0.53
CA MET A 432 15.31 -2.58 0.89
C MET A 432 15.16 -2.83 2.36
N VAL A 433 13.95 -2.56 2.87
CA VAL A 433 13.52 -2.90 4.21
C VAL A 433 12.30 -3.80 4.13
N VAL A 434 12.30 -4.90 4.87
CA VAL A 434 11.30 -5.97 4.75
C VAL A 434 10.81 -6.42 6.12
N THR A 435 9.62 -6.99 6.15
CA THR A 435 9.09 -7.72 7.30
C THR A 435 9.34 -9.21 7.11
N ILE A 436 10.02 -9.85 8.06
CA ILE A 436 10.26 -11.28 8.14
C ILE A 436 9.21 -11.91 9.06
N GLU A 437 8.30 -12.65 8.46
CA GLU A 437 7.31 -13.45 9.19
C GLU A 437 7.70 -14.94 9.14
N PRO A 438 7.72 -15.64 10.29
CA PRO A 438 7.85 -17.08 10.32
C PRO A 438 6.70 -17.77 9.58
N CYS A 439 7.04 -18.74 8.74
CA CYS A 439 6.07 -19.63 8.14
C CYS A 439 6.06 -20.91 8.97
N GLU A 440 4.96 -21.20 9.68
CA GLU A 440 4.89 -22.43 10.48
C GLU A 440 5.04 -23.67 9.57
N SER A 441 6.06 -24.48 9.86
CA SER A 441 6.34 -25.72 9.18
C SER A 441 5.71 -26.90 9.94
N ASP A 442 4.39 -26.94 10.08
CA ASP A 442 3.72 -28.14 10.60
C ASP A 442 2.45 -28.42 9.80
N GLU A 443 2.16 -29.73 9.62
CA GLU A 443 1.02 -30.28 8.89
C GLU A 443 -0.36 -29.92 9.48
N ASP A 444 -0.43 -28.96 10.41
CA ASP A 444 -1.65 -28.48 11.04
C ASP A 444 -1.83 -26.97 10.81
N ILE A 445 -2.62 -26.65 9.78
CA ILE A 445 -3.39 -25.40 9.60
C ILE A 445 -2.57 -24.15 9.17
N MET A 446 -2.62 -23.82 7.87
CA MET A 446 -2.19 -22.49 7.38
C MET A 446 -3.15 -21.39 7.85
N PRO A 447 -2.67 -20.21 8.30
CA PRO A 447 -3.54 -19.06 8.48
C PRO A 447 -4.01 -18.53 7.11
N LEU A 448 -5.31 -18.28 7.01
CA LEU A 448 -5.95 -17.62 5.87
C LEU A 448 -5.35 -16.22 5.65
N THR A 449 -4.90 -15.97 4.42
CA THR A 449 -4.95 -14.68 3.69
C THR A 449 -5.25 -13.40 4.51
N GLY A 450 -4.25 -12.52 4.62
CA GLY A 450 -4.40 -11.06 4.45
C GLY A 450 -5.42 -10.32 5.31
N ILE A 451 -5.67 -10.74 6.56
CA ILE A 451 -6.45 -9.95 7.52
C ILE A 451 -5.68 -9.93 8.84
N SER A 452 -5.44 -8.73 9.35
CA SER A 452 -5.02 -8.44 10.72
C SER A 452 -5.60 -9.46 11.70
N SER A 453 -4.79 -10.33 12.29
CA SER A 453 -5.24 -11.25 13.33
C SER A 453 -5.37 -10.47 14.66
N ALA A 454 -6.47 -9.73 14.76
CA ALA A 454 -7.08 -9.46 16.04
C ALA A 454 -7.27 -10.79 16.77
N GLN A 455 -6.75 -10.81 18.00
CA GLN A 455 -6.80 -11.89 18.97
C GLN A 455 -8.09 -12.73 18.87
N THR A 456 -7.96 -14.01 18.55
CA THR A 456 -9.01 -14.98 18.85
C THR A 456 -8.46 -15.99 19.86
N ARG A 457 -8.59 -15.65 21.15
CA ARG A 457 -8.53 -16.65 22.22
C ARG A 457 -9.83 -17.44 22.19
N ASN A 458 -9.77 -18.71 21.80
CA ASN A 458 -10.79 -19.68 22.15
C ASN A 458 -10.18 -20.71 23.10
N GLY A 459 -10.57 -20.62 24.37
CA GLY A 459 -10.49 -21.74 25.29
C GLY A 459 -11.71 -22.64 25.09
N ALA A 460 -11.47 -23.95 25.04
CA ALA A 460 -12.49 -24.95 25.37
C ALA A 460 -11.80 -26.24 25.82
N GLY A 461 -12.32 -26.84 26.89
CA GLY A 461 -12.30 -28.29 27.09
C GLY A 461 -11.16 -28.87 27.91
N ASP A 462 -11.40 -28.98 29.21
CA ASP A 462 -10.91 -30.07 30.05
C ASP A 462 -11.37 -31.42 29.47
N ASP A 463 -10.43 -32.30 29.12
CA ASP A 463 -10.60 -33.76 29.10
C ASP A 463 -9.21 -34.42 29.12
N GLY A 464 -8.81 -34.88 30.30
CA GLY A 464 -7.48 -35.42 30.55
C GLY A 464 -7.17 -36.75 29.83
N VAL A 465 -6.01 -36.79 29.18
CA VAL A 465 -5.19 -38.01 29.02
C VAL A 465 -3.74 -37.67 29.29
N ASP A 466 -3.20 -38.32 30.31
CA ASP A 466 -1.79 -38.36 30.71
C ASP A 466 -0.96 -39.15 29.69
N THR A 467 -0.04 -38.48 28.98
CA THR A 467 1.18 -39.12 28.48
C THR A 467 2.36 -38.14 28.45
N GLY A 468 3.22 -38.25 29.46
CA GLY A 468 4.67 -38.15 29.29
C GLY A 468 5.29 -36.76 29.32
N GLU A 469 5.92 -36.44 30.46
CA GLU A 469 6.96 -35.41 30.57
C GLU A 469 8.05 -35.63 29.50
N SER A 470 8.17 -34.70 28.56
CA SER A 470 9.41 -34.44 27.83
C SER A 470 9.85 -33.02 28.15
N SER A 471 10.86 -32.93 29.00
CA SER A 471 11.58 -31.70 29.31
C SER A 471 12.42 -31.24 28.11
N SER A 472 12.33 -29.94 27.82
CA SER A 472 13.32 -29.08 27.14
C SER A 472 13.77 -29.49 25.74
N ASP A 473 13.38 -28.70 24.74
CA ASP A 473 14.30 -27.63 24.35
C ASP A 473 13.51 -26.37 24.01
N SER A 474 14.07 -25.24 24.41
CA SER A 474 13.60 -23.89 24.13
C SER A 474 13.68 -23.66 22.61
N SER A 475 12.63 -24.03 21.86
CA SER A 475 12.37 -23.38 20.59
C SER A 475 12.05 -21.93 20.94
N SER A 476 12.94 -21.00 20.62
CA SER A 476 12.54 -19.62 20.46
C SER A 476 11.31 -19.64 19.56
N GLU A 477 10.13 -19.24 20.06
CA GLU A 477 9.01 -18.95 19.17
C GLU A 477 9.59 -18.01 18.12
N ALA A 478 9.60 -18.44 16.85
CA ALA A 478 10.07 -17.57 15.80
C ALA A 478 9.14 -16.36 15.83
N VAL A 479 9.70 -15.17 16.02
CA VAL A 479 8.94 -13.94 16.18
C VAL A 479 9.05 -13.14 14.89
N ILE A 480 7.97 -12.45 14.52
CA ILE A 480 7.99 -11.46 13.45
C ILE A 480 9.13 -10.46 13.72
N SER A 481 9.89 -10.11 12.70
CA SER A 481 10.94 -9.09 12.81
C SER A 481 11.10 -8.37 11.48
N ASN A 482 11.97 -7.37 11.42
CA ASN A 482 12.27 -6.65 10.19
C ASN A 482 13.75 -6.77 9.84
N ALA A 483 14.07 -6.60 8.57
CA ALA A 483 15.43 -6.57 8.09
C ALA A 483 15.63 -5.48 7.05
N LEU A 484 16.87 -5.00 6.95
CA LEU A 484 17.33 -4.14 5.88
C LEU A 484 18.41 -4.89 5.10
N TYR A 485 18.30 -4.90 3.77
CA TYR A 485 19.28 -5.50 2.88
C TYR A 485 19.84 -4.49 1.91
N VAL A 486 21.12 -4.66 1.57
CA VAL A 486 21.82 -3.94 0.52
C VAL A 486 22.43 -4.97 -0.43
N LEU A 487 22.05 -4.90 -1.70
CA LEU A 487 22.52 -5.78 -2.75
C LEU A 487 23.26 -4.96 -3.81
N ASN A 488 24.32 -5.54 -4.39
CA ASN A 488 25.03 -4.91 -5.51
C ASN A 488 24.24 -5.08 -6.83
N GLU A 489 24.80 -4.57 -7.92
CA GLU A 489 24.21 -4.69 -9.26
C GLU A 489 23.94 -6.16 -9.63
N ASP A 490 24.83 -7.09 -9.28
CA ASP A 490 24.63 -8.51 -9.58
C ASP A 490 23.57 -9.19 -8.69
N LEU A 491 22.89 -8.43 -7.82
CA LEU A 491 21.97 -8.89 -6.79
C LEU A 491 22.62 -9.79 -5.73
N GLU A 492 23.92 -9.64 -5.50
CA GLU A 492 24.61 -10.25 -4.38
C GLU A 492 24.41 -9.38 -3.14
N MET A 493 24.00 -10.00 -2.02
CA MET A 493 23.86 -9.28 -0.75
C MET A 493 25.24 -8.87 -0.24
N VAL A 494 25.47 -7.56 -0.12
CA VAL A 494 26.74 -6.99 0.36
C VAL A 494 26.65 -6.51 1.81
N GLY A 495 25.45 -6.16 2.28
CA GLY A 495 25.22 -5.72 3.65
C GLY A 495 23.81 -6.02 4.10
N SER A 496 23.64 -6.20 5.41
CA SER A 496 22.34 -6.44 6.02
C SER A 496 22.26 -5.99 7.48
N ILE A 497 21.05 -5.72 7.93
CA ILE A 497 20.68 -5.57 9.34
C ILE A 497 19.46 -6.46 9.57
N ASN A 498 19.53 -7.40 10.51
CA ASN A 498 18.44 -8.33 10.82
C ASN A 498 17.90 -8.08 12.23
N GLY A 499 16.70 -8.57 12.53
CA GLY A 499 16.10 -8.50 13.86
C GLY A 499 15.73 -7.08 14.28
N LEU A 500 15.37 -6.24 13.32
CA LEU A 500 14.89 -4.88 13.58
C LEU A 500 13.46 -4.93 14.09
N ALA A 501 13.19 -4.24 15.21
CA ALA A 501 11.85 -4.10 15.78
C ALA A 501 11.06 -5.44 15.85
N GLU A 502 11.51 -6.35 16.71
CA GLU A 502 10.83 -7.63 16.93
C GLU A 502 9.36 -7.43 17.31
N GLU A 503 8.50 -8.26 16.75
CA GLU A 503 7.03 -8.22 16.83
C GLU A 503 6.34 -7.05 16.10
N GLU A 504 7.06 -6.25 15.30
CA GLU A 504 6.52 -5.12 14.54
C GLU A 504 6.66 -5.35 13.02
N HIS A 505 5.81 -4.70 12.21
CA HIS A 505 5.90 -4.73 10.75
C HIS A 505 6.43 -3.40 10.21
N VAL A 506 7.16 -3.42 9.10
CA VAL A 506 7.44 -2.21 8.30
C VAL A 506 6.14 -1.60 7.83
N TYR A 507 5.97 -0.30 8.04
CA TYR A 507 4.75 0.42 7.68
C TYR A 507 4.98 1.53 6.64
N SER A 508 6.14 2.17 6.69
CA SER A 508 6.57 3.13 5.68
C SER A 508 8.09 3.16 5.63
N ALA A 509 8.63 3.47 4.46
CA ALA A 509 10.06 3.58 4.27
C ALA A 509 10.38 4.74 3.33
N ARG A 510 11.58 5.29 3.50
CA ARG A 510 12.09 6.33 2.64
C ARG A 510 13.60 6.38 2.65
N PHE A 511 14.19 6.27 1.48
CA PHE A 511 15.62 6.41 1.28
C PHE A 511 15.97 7.80 0.73
N MET A 512 17.03 8.40 1.28
CA MET A 512 17.48 9.76 0.99
C MET A 512 19.01 9.78 0.93
N GLY A 513 19.58 9.73 -0.28
CA GLY A 513 21.03 9.68 -0.45
C GLY A 513 21.61 8.49 0.33
N ASP A 514 22.57 8.76 1.22
CA ASP A 514 23.22 7.75 2.05
C ASP A 514 22.40 7.27 3.27
N ILE A 515 21.18 7.79 3.50
CA ILE A 515 20.39 7.46 4.70
C ILE A 515 19.07 6.78 4.32
N GLY A 516 18.71 5.72 5.04
CA GLY A 516 17.37 5.13 5.02
C GLY A 516 16.58 5.52 6.27
N TYR A 517 15.31 5.87 6.08
CA TYR A 517 14.33 6.10 7.16
C TYR A 517 13.20 5.10 7.01
N PHE A 518 12.71 4.52 8.10
CA PHE A 518 11.50 3.70 8.04
C PHE A 518 10.79 3.70 9.38
N VAL A 519 9.49 3.44 9.33
CA VAL A 519 8.60 3.36 10.47
C VAL A 519 8.13 1.92 10.56
N THR A 520 8.20 1.35 11.76
CA THR A 520 7.55 0.08 12.10
C THR A 520 6.27 0.34 12.89
N PHE A 521 5.38 -0.64 13.10
CA PHE A 521 4.17 -0.42 13.90
C PHE A 521 3.72 -1.60 14.78
N LYS A 522 3.44 -1.33 16.06
CA LYS A 522 2.68 -2.18 17.00
C LYS A 522 1.85 -1.39 18.01
N GLN A 523 2.22 -0.14 18.37
CA GLN A 523 1.47 0.75 19.31
C GLN A 523 2.04 2.19 19.39
N VAL A 524 3.35 2.33 19.62
CA VAL A 524 4.08 3.62 19.73
C VAL A 524 5.45 3.38 19.15
N ASP A 525 5.64 3.80 17.91
CA ASP A 525 6.62 3.12 17.09
C ASP A 525 7.73 4.05 16.63
N PRO A 526 8.96 3.51 16.53
CA PRO A 526 10.11 4.29 16.15
C PRO A 526 10.11 4.60 14.65
N LEU A 527 10.41 5.85 14.32
CA LEU A 527 11.07 6.20 13.08
C LEU A 527 12.55 5.88 13.24
N PHE A 528 13.02 4.87 12.51
CA PHE A 528 14.43 4.50 12.43
C PHE A 528 15.16 5.37 11.41
N SER A 529 16.43 5.66 11.68
CA SER A 529 17.38 6.18 10.70
C SER A 529 18.60 5.25 10.58
N VAL A 530 18.97 4.93 9.35
CA VAL A 530 20.02 3.97 9.01
C VAL A 530 21.04 4.60 8.10
N ASP A 531 22.31 4.55 8.51
CA ASP A 531 23.47 4.91 7.69
C ASP A 531 23.76 3.80 6.68
N LEU A 532 23.77 4.17 5.40
CA LEU A 532 24.02 3.32 4.24
C LEU A 532 25.23 3.83 3.42
N THR A 533 26.04 4.73 3.98
CA THR A 533 27.24 5.28 3.32
C THR A 533 28.26 4.19 2.97
N ASP A 534 28.45 3.21 3.87
CA ASP A 534 29.21 1.99 3.60
C ASP A 534 28.21 0.84 3.35
N PRO A 535 27.94 0.47 2.09
CA PRO A 535 26.90 -0.52 1.75
C PRO A 535 27.18 -1.91 2.33
N GLU A 536 28.43 -2.21 2.69
CA GLU A 536 28.80 -3.48 3.34
C GLU A 536 28.56 -3.46 4.86
N LYS A 537 28.37 -2.29 5.45
CA LYS A 537 28.19 -2.11 6.90
C LYS A 537 27.04 -1.15 7.21
N PRO A 538 25.82 -1.45 6.72
CA PRO A 538 24.65 -0.65 7.07
C PRO A 538 24.45 -0.65 8.59
N LYS A 539 24.02 0.48 9.16
CA LYS A 539 23.91 0.61 10.62
C LYS A 539 22.77 1.54 11.03
N VAL A 540 21.93 1.08 11.97
CA VAL A 540 21.00 1.96 12.68
C VAL A 540 21.77 3.03 13.47
N ILE A 541 21.47 4.29 13.22
CA ILE A 541 22.14 5.44 13.84
C ILE A 541 21.21 6.27 14.72
N GLY A 542 19.89 6.14 14.56
CA GLY A 542 18.90 6.83 15.38
C GLY A 542 17.56 6.09 15.42
N GLU A 543 16.81 6.34 16.49
CA GLU A 543 15.47 5.81 16.75
C GLU A 543 14.65 6.92 17.43
N LEU A 544 13.59 7.38 16.78
CA LEU A 544 12.68 8.39 17.32
C LEU A 544 11.30 7.78 17.52
N LYS A 545 10.90 7.58 18.77
CA LYS A 545 9.55 7.11 19.09
C LYS A 545 8.53 8.22 18.87
N ILE A 546 7.55 7.95 18.01
CA ILE A 546 6.45 8.86 17.71
C ILE A 546 5.11 8.21 18.07
N PRO A 547 4.17 8.95 18.71
CA PRO A 547 2.80 8.48 18.82
C PRO A 547 2.11 8.60 17.45
N GLY A 548 1.30 7.60 17.11
CA GLY A 548 0.76 7.42 15.77
C GLY A 548 1.81 6.91 14.79
N PHE A 549 1.45 6.86 13.52
CA PHE A 549 2.33 6.32 12.47
C PHE A 549 2.26 7.18 11.21
N SER A 550 3.38 7.23 10.49
CA SER A 550 3.43 7.83 9.15
C SER A 550 3.27 6.73 8.11
N GLU A 551 2.31 6.91 7.21
CA GLU A 551 2.12 6.05 6.02
C GLU A 551 2.95 6.56 4.85
N TYR A 552 3.06 7.89 4.76
CA TYR A 552 3.76 8.57 3.68
C TYR A 552 4.89 9.42 4.24
N LEU A 553 6.11 9.19 3.74
CA LEU A 553 7.31 9.94 4.08
C LEU A 553 7.88 10.63 2.83
N HIS A 554 8.08 11.95 2.92
CA HIS A 554 8.54 12.77 1.80
C HIS A 554 9.63 13.78 2.21
N PRO A 555 10.84 13.75 1.61
CA PRO A 555 11.87 14.76 1.75
C PRO A 555 11.29 16.14 1.43
N TYR A 556 11.49 17.10 2.32
CA TYR A 556 10.86 18.41 2.21
C TYR A 556 11.91 19.53 2.23
N GLY A 557 12.83 19.45 1.26
CA GLY A 557 14.01 20.30 1.20
C GLY A 557 15.16 19.81 2.08
N ASP A 558 16.18 20.64 2.24
CA ASP A 558 17.42 20.28 2.93
C ASP A 558 17.16 19.97 4.41
N GLY A 559 17.52 18.76 4.83
CA GLY A 559 17.47 18.34 6.23
C GLY A 559 16.06 18.20 6.82
N LYS A 560 15.03 18.07 5.97
CA LYS A 560 13.64 17.91 6.44
C LYS A 560 12.95 16.71 5.81
N LEU A 561 12.11 16.05 6.61
CA LEU A 561 11.27 14.94 6.19
C LEU A 561 9.84 15.19 6.66
N LEU A 562 8.90 15.22 5.73
CA LEU A 562 7.47 15.34 5.96
C LEU A 562 6.87 13.93 6.14
N GLY A 563 6.16 13.72 7.24
CA GLY A 563 5.34 12.53 7.47
C GLY A 563 3.85 12.86 7.38
N ILE A 564 3.08 12.02 6.70
CA ILE A 564 1.61 12.04 6.69
C ILE A 564 1.13 10.65 7.08
N GLY A 565 0.19 10.59 8.03
CA GLY A 565 -0.36 9.33 8.52
C GLY A 565 -1.51 9.55 9.48
N MET A 566 -1.69 8.62 10.43
CA MET A 566 -2.79 8.66 11.40
C MET A 566 -2.29 9.02 12.80
N ALA A 567 -3.00 9.92 13.46
CA ALA A 567 -2.86 10.13 14.90
C ALA A 567 -3.62 9.03 15.65
N VAL A 568 -3.07 8.57 16.77
CA VAL A 568 -3.70 7.57 17.64
C VAL A 568 -3.66 8.05 19.09
N ASP A 569 -4.62 7.60 19.88
CA ASP A 569 -4.67 7.88 21.33
C ASP A 569 -3.45 7.30 22.08
N GLU A 570 -3.27 7.68 23.35
CA GLU A 570 -2.16 7.21 24.20
C GLU A 570 -2.11 5.68 24.37
N GLU A 571 -3.22 4.98 24.12
CA GLU A 571 -3.30 3.51 24.20
C GLU A 571 -3.06 2.84 22.83
N GLY A 572 -2.97 3.61 21.74
CA GLY A 572 -2.83 3.14 20.37
C GLY A 572 -4.08 2.44 19.82
N VAL A 573 -5.25 2.65 20.42
CA VAL A 573 -6.47 1.88 20.15
C VAL A 573 -7.41 2.60 19.18
N THR A 574 -7.53 3.93 19.30
CA THR A 574 -8.41 4.72 18.44
C THR A 574 -7.65 5.76 17.64
N THR A 575 -8.03 5.92 16.37
CA THR A 575 -7.48 6.96 15.50
C THR A 575 -8.12 8.30 15.84
N GLU A 576 -7.30 9.33 16.03
CA GLU A 576 -7.74 10.68 16.40
C GLU A 576 -7.84 11.65 15.20
N GLY A 577 -7.35 11.24 14.04
CA GLY A 577 -7.38 12.05 12.82
C GLY A 577 -6.16 11.84 11.93
N ILE A 578 -6.00 12.73 10.95
CA ILE A 578 -4.81 12.75 10.09
C ILE A 578 -3.69 13.52 10.79
N LYS A 579 -2.52 12.89 10.92
CA LYS A 579 -1.31 13.48 11.47
C LYS A 579 -0.39 13.94 10.35
N ILE A 580 0.04 15.19 10.43
CA ILE A 580 1.11 15.76 9.60
C ILE A 580 2.29 16.08 10.54
N SER A 581 3.44 15.47 10.28
CA SER A 581 4.65 15.63 11.09
C SER A 581 5.77 16.21 10.24
N MET A 582 6.54 17.13 10.81
CA MET A 582 7.82 17.56 10.24
C MET A 582 8.94 17.02 11.11
N PHE A 583 9.91 16.40 10.48
CA PHE A 583 11.12 15.89 11.11
C PHE A 583 12.34 16.71 10.66
N ASP A 584 13.16 17.14 11.61
CA ASP A 584 14.53 17.60 11.32
C ASP A 584 15.43 16.37 11.20
N VAL A 585 15.98 16.20 10.00
CA VAL A 585 16.88 15.11 9.63
C VAL A 585 18.25 15.62 9.21
N SER A 586 18.59 16.88 9.55
CA SER A 586 19.90 17.48 9.26
C SER A 586 21.05 16.79 10.01
N ASP A 587 20.76 16.21 11.18
CA ASP A 587 21.59 15.20 11.86
C ASP A 587 20.84 13.86 11.89
N PRO A 588 21.08 12.95 10.93
CA PRO A 588 20.38 11.67 10.85
C PRO A 588 20.54 10.78 12.10
N ALA A 589 21.55 11.00 12.94
CA ALA A 589 21.69 10.24 14.18
C ALA A 589 20.80 10.78 15.32
N ASN A 590 20.31 12.01 15.19
CA ASN A 590 19.49 12.71 16.17
C ASN A 590 18.27 13.34 15.49
N VAL A 591 17.43 12.50 14.89
CA VAL A 591 16.17 12.94 14.26
C VAL A 591 15.22 13.46 15.32
N GLU A 592 14.61 14.63 15.08
CA GLU A 592 13.62 15.25 15.97
C GLU A 592 12.31 15.54 15.24
N GLU A 593 11.17 15.21 15.84
CA GLU A 593 9.84 15.64 15.37
C GLU A 593 9.64 17.11 15.81
N THR A 594 9.91 18.05 14.91
CA THR A 594 9.94 19.49 15.23
C THR A 594 8.56 20.13 15.23
N SER A 595 7.58 19.53 14.53
CA SER A 595 6.22 20.04 14.47
C SER A 595 5.23 18.93 14.16
N VAL A 596 4.06 19.02 14.77
CA VAL A 596 2.92 18.12 14.54
C VAL A 596 1.66 18.94 14.35
N LEU A 597 0.87 18.59 13.34
CA LEU A 597 -0.49 19.05 13.15
C LEU A 597 -1.40 17.83 13.07
N VAL A 598 -2.38 17.75 13.97
CA VAL A 598 -3.45 16.74 13.91
C VAL A 598 -4.71 17.40 13.38
N LEU A 599 -5.21 16.87 12.27
CA LEU A 599 -6.49 17.23 11.69
C LEU A 599 -7.54 16.26 12.25
N GLU A 600 -8.23 16.71 13.30
CA GLU A 600 -9.25 15.95 14.02
C GLU A 600 -10.50 15.69 13.16
N ASP A 601 -11.34 14.72 13.57
CA ASP A 601 -12.61 14.35 12.92
C ASP A 601 -12.47 13.85 11.45
N LEU A 602 -11.25 13.50 11.05
CA LEU A 602 -10.95 12.84 9.77
C LEU A 602 -10.70 11.35 9.97
N TYR A 603 -11.09 10.55 9.00
CA TYR A 603 -10.88 9.10 9.00
C TYR A 603 -9.95 8.61 7.87
N GLY A 604 -9.44 9.50 7.02
CA GLY A 604 -8.50 9.14 5.96
C GLY A 604 -8.04 10.32 5.11
N ALA A 605 -7.04 10.08 4.25
CA ALA A 605 -6.57 11.00 3.23
C ALA A 605 -6.05 10.22 2.02
N ASP A 606 -6.08 10.82 0.82
CA ASP A 606 -5.52 10.17 -0.38
C ASP A 606 -4.02 9.92 -0.25
N ALA A 607 -3.32 10.81 0.47
CA ALA A 607 -1.88 10.71 0.71
C ALA A 607 -1.45 9.38 1.35
N LEU A 608 -2.37 8.71 2.06
CA LEU A 608 -2.12 7.46 2.77
C LEU A 608 -1.95 6.26 1.82
N TYR A 609 -2.66 6.27 0.69
CA TYR A 609 -2.67 5.14 -0.23
C TYR A 609 -2.39 5.49 -1.70
N ASN A 610 -2.27 6.77 -2.05
CA ASN A 610 -1.98 7.23 -3.39
C ASN A 610 -1.15 8.51 -3.38
N TYR A 611 0.17 8.36 -3.43
CA TYR A 611 1.06 9.51 -3.49
C TYR A 611 0.91 10.44 -4.67
N LYS A 612 0.38 9.96 -5.80
CA LYS A 612 0.15 10.82 -6.96
C LYS A 612 -0.86 11.93 -6.64
N ALA A 613 -1.71 11.69 -5.63
CA ALA A 613 -2.64 12.69 -5.11
C ALA A 613 -1.97 13.77 -4.24
N VAL A 614 -0.72 13.57 -3.80
CA VAL A 614 0.02 14.55 -3.01
C VAL A 614 0.65 15.56 -3.95
N PHE A 615 0.12 16.78 -3.96
CA PHE A 615 0.82 17.93 -4.50
C PHE A 615 1.98 18.29 -3.56
N VAL A 616 3.18 18.46 -4.08
CA VAL A 616 4.34 18.90 -3.29
C VAL A 616 5.30 19.71 -4.15
N ASP A 617 5.69 20.88 -3.65
CA ASP A 617 6.71 21.74 -4.24
C ASP A 617 7.54 22.33 -3.09
N THR A 618 8.73 21.76 -2.87
CA THR A 618 9.60 22.14 -1.76
C THR A 618 10.22 23.52 -1.95
N GLU A 619 10.44 23.98 -3.19
CA GLU A 619 10.97 25.33 -3.48
C GLU A 619 9.95 26.42 -3.13
N LYS A 620 8.67 26.18 -3.43
CA LYS A 620 7.56 27.09 -3.08
C LYS A 620 7.07 26.88 -1.66
N ASN A 621 7.55 25.84 -0.98
CA ASN A 621 7.13 25.46 0.36
C ASN A 621 5.61 25.23 0.43
N LEU A 622 5.10 24.40 -0.48
CA LEU A 622 3.70 24.02 -0.52
C LEU A 622 3.57 22.50 -0.65
N PHE A 623 2.61 21.93 0.06
CA PHE A 623 2.14 20.57 -0.17
C PHE A 623 0.64 20.48 0.11
N GLY A 624 -0.07 19.61 -0.60
CA GLY A 624 -1.52 19.49 -0.45
C GLY A 624 -2.04 18.14 -0.89
N PHE A 625 -3.20 17.77 -0.36
CA PHE A 625 -3.84 16.48 -0.58
C PHE A 625 -5.29 16.54 -0.13
N SER A 626 -6.07 15.54 -0.54
CA SER A 626 -7.46 15.39 -0.10
C SER A 626 -7.57 14.65 1.22
N VAL A 627 -8.48 15.13 2.07
CA VAL A 627 -8.82 14.57 3.39
C VAL A 627 -10.30 14.21 3.47
N TYR A 628 -10.60 13.20 4.29
CA TYR A 628 -11.92 12.58 4.42
C TYR A 628 -12.44 12.62 5.86
N GLY A 629 -13.57 13.28 6.08
CA GLY A 629 -14.32 13.28 7.33
C GLY A 629 -15.82 13.34 7.05
N ASP A 630 -16.57 14.12 7.85
CA ASP A 630 -17.98 14.42 7.53
C ASP A 630 -18.14 15.08 6.15
N GLU A 631 -17.09 15.80 5.72
CA GLU A 631 -16.96 16.40 4.40
C GLU A 631 -15.61 15.99 3.79
N THR A 632 -15.53 15.99 2.46
CA THR A 632 -14.26 15.82 1.75
C THR A 632 -13.69 17.20 1.45
N GLU A 633 -12.41 17.41 1.74
CA GLU A 633 -11.73 18.69 1.50
C GLU A 633 -10.40 18.45 0.77
N TYR A 634 -9.96 19.43 -0.01
CA TYR A 634 -8.60 19.51 -0.53
C TYR A 634 -7.89 20.65 0.19
N ASP A 635 -6.83 20.32 0.92
CA ASP A 635 -6.07 21.28 1.71
C ASP A 635 -4.67 21.46 1.15
N ILE A 636 -4.14 22.67 1.26
CA ILE A 636 -2.72 22.96 1.00
C ILE A 636 -2.14 23.60 2.24
N PHE A 637 -0.93 23.17 2.57
CA PHE A 637 -0.16 23.60 3.71
C PHE A 637 1.17 24.18 3.25
N SER A 638 1.73 25.03 4.11
CA SER A 638 3.11 25.49 4.07
C SER A 638 3.74 25.22 5.44
N TYR A 639 5.06 25.13 5.49
CA TYR A 639 5.79 24.89 6.74
C TYR A 639 6.87 25.94 7.00
N ASP A 640 6.93 26.48 8.21
CA ASP A 640 7.99 27.40 8.65
C ASP A 640 8.59 26.91 9.97
N ASP A 641 9.92 26.91 10.09
CA ASP A 641 10.61 26.39 11.27
C ASP A 641 10.21 27.11 12.58
N GLY A 642 9.79 28.38 12.50
CA GLY A 642 9.37 29.16 13.67
C GLY A 642 7.86 29.14 13.94
N ALA A 643 7.04 29.02 12.90
CA ALA A 643 5.58 29.07 13.00
C ALA A 643 4.88 27.71 12.89
N GLY A 644 5.58 26.66 12.46
CA GLY A 644 5.04 25.33 12.22
C GLY A 644 4.21 25.25 10.93
N PHE A 645 3.30 24.28 10.89
CA PHE A 645 2.38 24.09 9.77
C PHE A 645 1.33 25.19 9.69
N ARG A 646 1.07 25.69 8.48
CA ARG A 646 -0.01 26.62 8.18
C ARG A 646 -0.80 26.12 7.00
N GLN A 647 -2.09 25.86 7.20
CA GLN A 647 -3.05 25.66 6.13
C GLN A 647 -3.23 26.98 5.38
N VAL A 648 -2.89 26.99 4.09
CA VAL A 648 -2.90 28.17 3.22
C VAL A 648 -4.09 28.19 2.27
N PHE A 649 -4.68 27.02 2.04
CA PHE A 649 -5.84 26.84 1.19
C PHE A 649 -6.67 25.66 1.72
N SER A 650 -7.98 25.77 1.56
CA SER A 650 -8.92 24.70 1.83
C SER A 650 -10.09 24.81 0.88
N ARG A 651 -10.48 23.68 0.31
CA ARG A 651 -11.62 23.60 -0.59
C ARG A 651 -12.42 22.34 -0.32
N ARG A 652 -13.64 22.53 0.18
CA ARG A 652 -14.64 21.47 0.24
C ARG A 652 -14.93 20.92 -1.16
N LEU A 653 -14.85 19.60 -1.31
CA LEU A 653 -15.17 18.86 -2.52
C LEU A 653 -16.62 18.35 -2.49
N PRO A 654 -17.29 18.23 -3.66
CA PRO A 654 -18.69 17.84 -3.74
C PRO A 654 -18.96 16.35 -3.42
N GLY A 655 -17.93 15.53 -3.24
CA GLY A 655 -18.02 14.12 -2.85
C GLY A 655 -16.66 13.44 -2.82
N TYR A 656 -16.67 12.13 -2.62
CA TYR A 656 -15.47 11.29 -2.75
C TYR A 656 -15.08 11.18 -4.22
N GLY A 657 -13.81 11.41 -4.51
CA GLY A 657 -13.23 11.26 -5.83
C GLY A 657 -11.78 11.75 -5.83
N ASP A 658 -11.00 11.25 -6.78
CA ASP A 658 -9.62 11.70 -6.97
C ASP A 658 -9.59 13.21 -7.25
N ALA A 659 -8.88 13.95 -6.40
CA ALA A 659 -8.50 15.32 -6.66
C ALA A 659 -7.01 15.41 -7.00
N ARG A 660 -6.66 16.33 -7.89
CA ARG A 660 -5.26 16.65 -8.22
C ARG A 660 -5.05 18.15 -8.18
N GLY A 661 -4.01 18.57 -7.47
CA GLY A 661 -3.50 19.93 -7.48
C GLY A 661 -2.21 20.01 -8.29
N LEU A 662 -2.09 21.05 -9.11
CA LEU A 662 -0.89 21.37 -9.89
C LEU A 662 -0.85 22.87 -10.20
N TYR A 663 0.28 23.42 -10.62
CA TYR A 663 0.38 24.81 -11.05
C TYR A 663 0.94 24.96 -12.46
N ALA A 664 0.52 26.04 -13.11
CA ALA A 664 1.10 26.55 -14.34
C ALA A 664 1.14 28.08 -14.27
N GLY A 665 2.31 28.65 -14.55
CA GLY A 665 2.65 30.04 -14.28
C GLY A 665 2.42 30.42 -12.82
N GLU A 666 1.67 31.50 -12.62
CA GLU A 666 1.31 32.03 -11.30
C GLU A 666 -0.06 31.53 -10.81
N ARG A 667 -0.56 30.41 -11.38
CA ARG A 667 -1.89 29.87 -11.07
C ARG A 667 -1.79 28.43 -10.57
N PHE A 668 -2.52 28.16 -9.50
CA PHE A 668 -2.81 26.81 -9.01
C PHE A 668 -4.13 26.32 -9.61
N TYR A 669 -4.19 25.05 -9.99
CA TYR A 669 -5.36 24.39 -10.55
C TYR A 669 -5.72 23.20 -9.67
N LEU A 670 -6.99 23.15 -9.25
CA LEU A 670 -7.58 22.03 -8.55
C LEU A 670 -8.56 21.33 -9.48
N ILE A 671 -8.26 20.09 -9.81
CA ILE A 671 -9.13 19.22 -10.59
C ILE A 671 -9.82 18.28 -9.61
N ALA A 672 -11.15 18.28 -9.59
CA ALA A 672 -11.95 17.39 -8.76
C ALA A 672 -13.20 16.94 -9.53
N GLY A 673 -13.26 15.65 -9.85
CA GLY A 673 -14.28 15.10 -10.75
C GLY A 673 -14.23 15.79 -12.12
N ASN A 674 -15.35 16.38 -12.54
CA ASN A 674 -15.45 17.09 -13.81
C ASN A 674 -15.28 18.61 -13.68
N THR A 675 -14.79 19.11 -12.55
CA THR A 675 -14.59 20.55 -12.34
C THR A 675 -13.11 20.88 -12.27
N VAL A 676 -12.71 21.95 -12.95
CA VAL A 676 -11.40 22.57 -12.81
C VAL A 676 -11.60 23.94 -12.21
N GLU A 677 -11.00 24.19 -11.05
CA GLU A 677 -10.97 25.50 -10.43
C GLU A 677 -9.54 26.03 -10.44
N SER A 678 -9.38 27.32 -10.74
CA SER A 678 -8.07 27.97 -10.78
C SER A 678 -7.99 29.09 -9.74
N TYR A 679 -6.79 29.25 -9.19
CA TYR A 679 -6.51 30.17 -8.09
C TYR A 679 -5.17 30.87 -8.34
N THR A 680 -5.01 32.10 -7.83
CA THR A 680 -3.69 32.73 -7.76
C THR A 680 -2.77 31.92 -6.87
N LEU A 681 -1.54 31.66 -7.28
CA LEU A 681 -0.62 30.83 -6.49
C LEU A 681 -0.11 31.56 -5.23
N SER A 682 -0.10 32.89 -5.24
CA SER A 682 0.41 33.72 -4.13
C SER A 682 -0.47 33.71 -2.88
N ASP A 683 -1.79 33.64 -3.07
CA ASP A 683 -2.77 33.84 -2.01
C ASP A 683 -4.07 33.05 -2.19
N PHE A 684 -4.10 32.14 -3.17
CA PHE A 684 -5.20 31.23 -3.48
C PHE A 684 -6.56 31.94 -3.66
N GLN A 685 -6.56 33.14 -4.25
CA GLN A 685 -7.81 33.77 -4.68
C GLN A 685 -8.32 33.09 -5.93
N LYS A 686 -9.59 32.68 -5.92
CA LYS A 686 -10.22 32.06 -7.08
C LYS A 686 -10.21 33.02 -8.28
N VAL A 687 -9.71 32.54 -9.41
CA VAL A 687 -9.62 33.29 -10.67
C VAL A 687 -10.75 32.88 -11.61
N ASP A 688 -10.91 31.58 -11.82
CA ASP A 688 -11.84 31.03 -12.80
C ASP A 688 -12.24 29.59 -12.46
N ASP A 689 -13.35 29.10 -13.01
CA ASP A 689 -13.76 27.70 -12.98
C ASP A 689 -14.42 27.25 -14.28
N ILE A 690 -14.21 25.98 -14.62
CA ILE A 690 -14.87 25.34 -15.76
C ILE A 690 -15.38 23.96 -15.35
N VAL A 691 -16.53 23.59 -15.91
CA VAL A 691 -17.12 22.26 -15.80
C VAL A 691 -16.91 21.57 -17.14
N LEU A 692 -16.27 20.40 -17.10
CA LEU A 692 -16.00 19.50 -18.23
C LEU A 692 -17.23 18.64 -18.52
#